data_AF-A0A9Q8P7L7-F1
#
_entry.id   AF-A0A9Q8P7L7-F1
#
_cell.length_a   1.000
_cell.length_b   1.000
_cell.length_c   1.000
_cell.angle_alpha   90.00
_cell.angle_beta   90.00
_cell.angle_gamma   90.00
#
_symmetry.space_group_name_H-M   'P 1'
#
loop_
_entity.id
_entity.type
_entity.pdbx_description
1 polymer ?
#
loop_
_entity_poly.entity_id
_entity_poly.type
_entity_poly.pdbx_seq_one_letter_code
_entity_poly.pdbx_strand_id
1 'polypeptide(L)'
;MARDFDDTPEQAVLLKAFERERDEEMREVIRAEGEEGNEREDFIHANGGANAHLPDSYRSGIREYDDERDQHDHPHDVRSTNTHKNEQHSFRLRLLLLLRSIVGLTWLRAIPATTRRLGVRGTVRSVFNYIEPESQPRSTAWLDGLRGLAAFEVFIFHYNDGWVDRTLAWGHEEHMSTAWYYLPFIRTIYASGDSAVCLFFAISGYVLSYRMLRLMRQQRYEELLQGLSSAVFRRAIRLYTPVLVETFALMVLCRWFNLPKPVHYEAAPTFGAELASWFKSFGHLLLPLRYPDRWDQIQDRYDGGISWTIPLEYYGSLYVYMIVLLVSRTGSIVIRRCLIFGLVMLSFGKDDWIAAQFLMGMAFADYQLEREERVNLPKDATRPAGGRWSRIRPAFFFGLFLFGFYLSGMPGGYMYSEYEGDIRVKPRPFFDWFVQPIAWTGVYPDRQMDRNILCFATMCSIAGIGETPVLKKLLETRPVQYLGRISFGLYLCHIFLRAWMQPWHDASLLMFGYDLETSWKDRAGGLRLMCAYLVMMVPSTVLNLIVGGLFERYLDKPSVYAGKTFEKWCLSFGTGADPIRPAFVGAIAIGDLVKSTLGPKGQDKILQSASTGEIMVTNDGATILKSVALDNAAAKVLVNISKVQDDEVGDGTTSVAVLAAELLREAEILVNQKIHPQTIIEGYRIASNAALKVLEESATDHSSNPEAFRRDLIAIARTTLSSKVLSQDREYFAELATDAVLRMKGSTDLTHIQIIKKAGGKLSDSYLDPGFILDKKFGTGQPKRVENAKILVANTSMDTDKVKIFGARVKVESTGKLAELEKAEREKMKAKVEKIKSHGINCFVNRQLIYNWPEQLFSDAGIASIEHADFDGVERLALVTGAEITSTFDHPEHVKLGHCDLIEEVIIGEDALIRFSGVAAGRACTVVLRGSSEQLLDEAERSLHDALAVLSQTVKTPKTTLGGGCAEMLMSKAVDQAAQNVAGKKALAVDSFAKALRQLPTILADNAGLDSADLVARLRKAVYSGMSSSGLDLMLPGGGIADMRELGVVESYKLKRAVVSSASEAAELLLRVDNIIRAAPRQRERM
;
A
#
# COMPACT_ATOMS: atom_id res chain seq x y z
N MET A 1 16.69 41.10 19.35
CA MET A 1 17.07 42.35 18.66
C MET A 1 15.81 42.91 18.05
N ALA A 2 15.32 44.01 18.62
CA ALA A 2 14.22 44.81 18.08
C ALA A 2 14.75 45.79 17.01
N ARG A 3 13.82 46.46 16.33
CA ARG A 3 13.93 47.59 15.37
C ARG A 3 14.02 47.19 13.90
N ASP A 4 13.38 47.85 12.93
CA ASP A 4 12.39 48.95 12.85
C ASP A 4 11.91 48.89 11.38
N PHE A 5 10.62 49.14 11.09
CA PHE A 5 10.22 49.62 9.76
C PHE A 5 9.06 50.60 9.91
N ASP A 6 9.36 51.83 9.47
CA ASP A 6 8.57 53.05 9.59
C ASP A 6 7.22 53.01 8.85
N ASP A 7 6.23 53.62 9.51
CA ASP A 7 4.95 54.03 8.96
C ASP A 7 5.12 55.13 7.89
N THR A 8 4.57 54.91 6.70
CA THR A 8 4.48 55.95 5.66
C THR A 8 3.09 56.61 5.67
N PRO A 9 2.98 57.94 5.49
CA PRO A 9 1.70 58.66 5.52
C PRO A 9 0.69 58.23 4.44
N GLU A 10 1.14 57.55 3.38
CA GLU A 10 0.28 57.06 2.29
C GLU A 10 -0.55 55.81 2.69
N GLN A 11 -0.08 55.00 3.63
CA GLN A 11 -0.81 53.81 4.09
C GLN A 11 -1.97 54.17 5.04
N ALA A 12 -1.84 55.25 5.81
CA ALA A 12 -2.92 55.76 6.65
C ALA A 12 -4.08 56.38 5.85
N VAL A 13 -3.82 56.87 4.64
CA VAL A 13 -4.85 57.41 3.72
C VAL A 13 -5.61 56.28 3.03
N LEU A 14 -4.92 55.19 2.65
CA LEU A 14 -5.55 53.99 2.09
C LEU A 14 -6.38 53.22 3.12
N LEU A 15 -5.93 53.13 4.38
CA LEU A 15 -6.69 52.49 5.45
C LEU A 15 -7.97 53.28 5.79
N LYS A 16 -7.91 54.62 5.81
CA LYS A 16 -9.08 55.48 6.01
C LYS A 16 -10.05 55.49 4.82
N ALA A 17 -9.56 55.24 3.60
CA ALA A 17 -10.42 55.06 2.43
C ALA A 17 -11.15 53.71 2.47
N PHE A 18 -10.45 52.64 2.87
CA PHE A 18 -11.02 51.30 3.01
C PHE A 18 -12.03 51.21 4.19
N GLU A 19 -11.78 51.93 5.28
CA GLU A 19 -12.74 52.02 6.40
C GLU A 19 -13.98 52.85 6.04
N ARG A 20 -13.85 53.86 5.16
CA ARG A 20 -15.00 54.62 4.65
C ARG A 20 -15.87 53.81 3.69
N GLU A 21 -15.27 53.05 2.76
CA GLU A 21 -16.03 52.16 1.86
C GLU A 21 -16.75 51.06 2.64
N ARG A 22 -16.10 50.48 3.66
CA ARG A 22 -16.73 49.47 4.53
C ARG A 22 -17.87 50.04 5.37
N ASP A 23 -17.75 51.27 5.87
CA ASP A 23 -18.81 51.93 6.63
C ASP A 23 -19.96 52.43 5.75
N GLU A 24 -19.73 52.71 4.45
CA GLU A 24 -20.78 53.00 3.46
C GLU A 24 -21.53 51.72 3.04
N GLU A 25 -20.84 50.61 2.76
CA GLU A 25 -21.47 49.31 2.50
C GLU A 25 -22.26 48.81 3.71
N MET A 26 -21.75 48.97 4.93
CA MET A 26 -22.47 48.58 6.15
C MET A 26 -23.71 49.46 6.39
N ARG A 27 -23.70 50.74 5.99
CA ARG A 27 -24.86 51.63 6.07
C ARG A 27 -25.90 51.32 5.00
N GLU A 28 -25.51 50.87 3.81
CA GLU A 28 -26.45 50.38 2.78
C GLU A 28 -27.08 49.05 3.18
N VAL A 29 -26.33 48.14 3.80
CA VAL A 29 -26.88 46.88 4.34
C VAL A 29 -27.85 47.14 5.50
N ILE A 30 -27.53 48.07 6.42
CA ILE A 30 -28.43 48.45 7.52
C ILE A 30 -29.68 49.21 7.00
N ARG A 31 -29.56 49.96 5.89
CA ARG A 31 -30.72 50.62 5.25
C ARG A 31 -31.61 49.63 4.49
N ALA A 32 -31.03 48.58 3.90
CA ALA A 32 -31.76 47.50 3.24
C ALA A 32 -32.45 46.54 4.25
N GLU A 33 -31.83 46.27 5.40
CA GLU A 33 -32.44 45.47 6.48
C GLU A 33 -33.50 46.26 7.29
N GLY A 34 -33.43 47.60 7.28
CA GLY A 34 -34.42 48.47 7.91
C GLY A 34 -35.74 48.64 7.14
N GLU A 35 -35.75 48.37 5.82
CA GLU A 35 -36.96 48.44 4.99
C GLU A 35 -37.71 47.08 4.89
N GLU A 36 -37.04 45.93 5.08
CA GLU A 36 -37.70 44.61 5.20
C GLU A 36 -38.26 44.33 6.62
N GLY A 37 -37.86 45.12 7.63
CA GLY A 37 -38.32 44.98 9.01
C GLY A 37 -39.70 45.57 9.31
N ASN A 38 -40.26 46.41 8.43
CA ASN A 38 -41.49 47.16 8.69
C ASN A 38 -42.74 46.60 7.97
N GLU A 39 -42.60 45.50 7.21
CA GLU A 39 -43.74 44.75 6.62
C GLU A 39 -44.03 43.43 7.34
N ARG A 40 -43.35 43.14 8.46
CA ARG A 40 -43.51 41.89 9.25
C ARG A 40 -44.18 42.03 10.61
N GLU A 41 -44.56 43.23 11.05
CA GLU A 41 -45.29 43.41 12.32
C GLU A 41 -46.81 43.51 12.19
N ASP A 42 -47.38 43.61 10.98
CA ASP A 42 -48.85 43.68 10.79
C ASP A 42 -49.53 42.33 10.47
N PHE A 43 -48.82 41.20 10.58
CA PHE A 43 -49.37 39.87 10.27
C PHE A 43 -49.33 38.84 11.42
N ILE A 44 -49.16 39.30 12.66
CA ILE A 44 -49.32 38.46 13.87
C ILE A 44 -50.42 39.04 14.76
N HIS A 45 -51.63 39.18 14.24
CA HIS A 45 -52.87 39.17 15.04
C HIS A 45 -54.08 39.03 14.10
N ALA A 46 -54.46 37.78 13.82
CA ALA A 46 -55.82 37.29 13.53
C ALA A 46 -55.77 36.16 12.51
N ASN A 47 -55.97 34.92 12.98
CA ASN A 47 -56.99 34.03 12.41
C ASN A 47 -57.02 32.71 13.20
N GLY A 48 -57.98 32.63 14.11
CA GLY A 48 -58.69 31.38 14.33
C GLY A 48 -59.86 31.31 13.34
N GLY A 49 -60.11 30.13 12.78
CA GLY A 49 -61.43 29.75 12.26
C GLY A 49 -61.68 29.91 10.76
N ALA A 50 -61.62 28.76 10.08
CA ALA A 50 -62.58 28.27 9.08
C ALA A 50 -62.84 29.04 7.75
N ASN A 51 -62.55 28.30 6.68
CA ASN A 51 -63.30 28.12 5.42
C ASN A 51 -63.51 29.28 4.42
N ALA A 52 -63.03 28.95 3.20
CA ALA A 52 -63.65 29.11 1.88
C ALA A 52 -63.17 30.26 0.98
N HIS A 53 -62.84 29.84 -0.24
CA HIS A 53 -62.65 30.55 -1.51
C HIS A 53 -61.38 31.38 -1.73
N LEU A 54 -60.47 30.81 -2.54
CA LEU A 54 -59.44 31.54 -3.29
C LEU A 54 -59.77 31.45 -4.81
N PRO A 55 -59.60 32.54 -5.58
CA PRO A 55 -60.11 32.65 -6.95
C PRO A 55 -59.14 32.14 -8.03
N ASP A 56 -59.75 31.65 -9.11
CA ASP A 56 -59.15 31.28 -10.39
C ASP A 56 -58.42 32.46 -11.05
N SER A 57 -57.10 32.36 -11.25
CA SER A 57 -56.38 33.13 -12.28
C SER A 57 -54.96 32.64 -12.52
N TYR A 58 -54.77 31.38 -12.94
CA TYR A 58 -53.61 30.99 -13.75
C TYR A 58 -53.97 29.77 -14.60
N ARG A 59 -54.92 29.95 -15.51
CA ARG A 59 -55.20 29.01 -16.60
C ARG A 59 -55.67 29.70 -17.87
N SER A 60 -54.96 29.38 -18.94
CA SER A 60 -55.38 29.25 -20.34
C SER A 60 -54.42 30.01 -21.27
N GLY A 61 -53.94 29.29 -22.29
CA GLY A 61 -53.00 29.86 -23.26
C GLY A 61 -52.42 28.88 -24.28
N ILE A 62 -53.22 27.95 -24.81
CA ILE A 62 -53.01 27.39 -26.15
C ILE A 62 -54.38 27.32 -26.83
N ARG A 63 -54.68 28.27 -27.73
CA ARG A 63 -55.22 28.01 -29.07
C ARG A 63 -55.44 29.30 -29.87
N GLU A 64 -55.14 29.14 -31.16
CA GLU A 64 -55.73 29.79 -32.35
C GLU A 64 -55.41 31.26 -32.63
N TYR A 65 -54.57 31.41 -33.66
CA TYR A 65 -54.48 32.55 -34.57
C TYR A 65 -55.80 32.68 -35.33
N ASP A 66 -56.37 33.89 -35.35
CA ASP A 66 -57.05 34.44 -36.53
C ASP A 66 -57.16 35.98 -36.42
N ASP A 67 -56.61 36.61 -37.47
CA ASP A 67 -57.02 37.83 -38.18
C ASP A 67 -57.10 39.26 -37.55
N GLU A 68 -56.79 40.21 -38.44
CA GLU A 68 -57.09 41.66 -38.46
C GLU A 68 -56.17 42.73 -37.80
N ARG A 69 -55.29 43.27 -38.65
CA ARG A 69 -55.15 44.68 -39.10
C ARG A 69 -55.34 45.91 -38.17
N ASP A 70 -54.37 46.81 -38.39
CA ASP A 70 -54.44 48.28 -38.50
C ASP A 70 -54.13 49.21 -37.29
N GLN A 71 -53.04 49.96 -37.49
CA GLN A 71 -52.84 51.42 -37.29
C GLN A 71 -52.99 52.04 -35.89
N HIS A 72 -51.88 52.57 -35.33
CA HIS A 72 -51.61 54.02 -35.39
C HIS A 72 -50.27 54.44 -34.78
N ASP A 73 -49.61 55.36 -35.49
CA ASP A 73 -48.46 56.20 -35.15
C ASP A 73 -48.65 57.07 -33.89
N HIS A 74 -47.60 57.27 -33.08
CA HIS A 74 -46.75 58.49 -33.13
C HIS A 74 -45.65 58.52 -32.03
N PRO A 75 -44.58 59.31 -32.23
CA PRO A 75 -43.25 59.07 -31.67
C PRO A 75 -42.86 60.02 -30.53
N HIS A 76 -41.86 59.63 -29.73
CA HIS A 76 -41.04 60.60 -29.00
C HIS A 76 -39.53 60.28 -29.10
N ASP A 77 -38.83 61.32 -29.56
CA ASP A 77 -37.39 61.49 -29.72
C ASP A 77 -36.59 61.28 -28.42
N VAL A 78 -35.43 60.61 -28.52
CA VAL A 78 -34.30 60.84 -27.61
C VAL A 78 -33.00 60.93 -28.43
N ARG A 79 -32.39 62.11 -28.41
CA ARG A 79 -31.05 62.40 -28.93
C ARG A 79 -29.96 61.95 -27.94
N SER A 80 -28.89 61.40 -28.53
CA SER A 80 -27.52 61.18 -27.99
C SER A 80 -27.40 60.06 -26.94
N THR A 81 -26.43 59.14 -27.00
CA THR A 81 -25.00 59.32 -27.25
C THR A 81 -24.37 58.13 -27.99
N ASN A 82 -23.59 58.47 -29.03
CA ASN A 82 -23.02 57.57 -30.03
C ASN A 82 -21.66 56.95 -29.62
N THR A 83 -21.45 56.68 -28.32
CA THR A 83 -20.15 56.24 -27.79
C THR A 83 -20.05 54.73 -27.52
N HIS A 84 -21.17 54.01 -27.37
CA HIS A 84 -21.16 52.56 -27.11
C HIS A 84 -21.05 51.65 -28.35
N LYS A 85 -21.29 52.18 -29.57
CA LYS A 85 -21.25 51.36 -30.80
C LYS A 85 -19.84 51.09 -31.31
N ASN A 86 -18.85 51.94 -30.99
CA ASN A 86 -17.47 51.75 -31.48
C ASN A 86 -16.65 50.74 -30.66
N GLU A 87 -16.88 50.61 -29.35
CA GLU A 87 -16.21 49.59 -28.53
C GLU A 87 -16.79 48.19 -28.76
N GLN A 88 -18.11 48.07 -28.95
CA GLN A 88 -18.74 46.80 -29.33
C GLN A 88 -18.30 46.32 -30.71
N HIS A 89 -18.06 47.22 -31.67
CA HIS A 89 -17.52 46.84 -32.99
C HIS A 89 -16.03 46.44 -32.91
N SER A 90 -15.21 47.12 -32.11
CA SER A 90 -13.81 46.76 -31.88
C SER A 90 -13.66 45.39 -31.18
N PHE A 91 -14.50 45.12 -30.17
CA PHE A 91 -14.52 43.85 -29.46
C PHE A 91 -15.15 42.74 -30.32
N ARG A 92 -16.22 43.02 -31.07
CA ARG A 92 -16.77 42.07 -32.06
C ARG A 92 -15.78 41.76 -33.17
N LEU A 93 -14.95 42.70 -33.62
CA LEU A 93 -13.93 42.44 -34.64
C LEU A 93 -12.73 41.67 -34.05
N ARG A 94 -12.31 41.96 -32.82
CA ARG A 94 -11.26 41.19 -32.12
C ARG A 94 -11.75 39.80 -31.74
N LEU A 95 -13.00 39.65 -31.34
CA LEU A 95 -13.66 38.37 -31.05
C LEU A 95 -14.01 37.63 -32.34
N LEU A 96 -14.37 38.30 -33.44
CA LEU A 96 -14.51 37.69 -34.77
C LEU A 96 -13.16 37.31 -35.35
N LEU A 97 -12.07 38.02 -35.06
CA LEU A 97 -10.70 37.61 -35.43
C LEU A 97 -10.23 36.46 -34.55
N LEU A 98 -10.58 36.45 -33.25
CA LEU A 98 -10.37 35.32 -32.33
C LEU A 98 -11.19 34.11 -32.78
N LEU A 99 -12.45 34.32 -33.19
CA LEU A 99 -13.35 33.29 -33.70
C LEU A 99 -13.01 32.88 -35.12
N ARG A 100 -12.41 33.74 -35.94
CA ARG A 100 -11.86 33.38 -37.25
C ARG A 100 -10.53 32.63 -37.08
N SER A 101 -9.79 32.83 -35.98
CA SER A 101 -8.70 31.94 -35.58
C SER A 101 -9.17 30.62 -34.93
N ILE A 102 -10.36 30.61 -34.31
CA ILE A 102 -10.97 29.41 -33.71
C ILE A 102 -11.79 28.60 -34.73
N VAL A 103 -12.38 29.21 -35.77
CA VAL A 103 -13.30 28.59 -36.75
C VAL A 103 -12.71 28.54 -38.17
N GLY A 104 -11.73 29.39 -38.50
CA GLY A 104 -11.14 29.46 -39.83
C GLY A 104 -10.14 28.34 -40.10
N LEU A 105 -10.59 27.24 -40.70
CA LEU A 105 -9.79 26.24 -41.46
C LEU A 105 -8.54 25.65 -40.77
N THR A 106 -8.35 25.93 -39.48
CA THR A 106 -7.31 25.41 -38.59
C THR A 106 -7.82 24.24 -37.75
N TRP A 107 -9.09 23.84 -37.87
CA TRP A 107 -9.59 22.59 -37.27
C TRP A 107 -8.94 21.33 -37.89
N LEU A 108 -8.44 21.43 -39.13
CA LEU A 108 -7.55 20.40 -39.71
C LEU A 108 -6.09 20.51 -39.22
N ARG A 109 -5.76 21.52 -38.41
CA ARG A 109 -4.41 21.78 -37.87
C ARG A 109 -4.32 21.75 -36.34
N ALA A 110 -5.44 21.69 -35.61
CA ALA A 110 -5.51 21.45 -34.16
C ALA A 110 -5.44 19.95 -33.80
N ILE A 111 -4.97 19.12 -34.73
CA ILE A 111 -4.39 17.83 -34.40
C ILE A 111 -2.92 18.13 -33.98
N PRO A 112 -2.44 17.71 -32.79
CA PRO A 112 -1.09 18.05 -32.32
C PRO A 112 -0.05 17.83 -33.43
N ALA A 113 1.00 18.64 -33.53
CA ALA A 113 2.03 18.52 -34.57
C ALA A 113 2.68 17.09 -34.66
N THR A 114 2.47 16.25 -33.65
CA THR A 114 2.77 14.81 -33.62
C THR A 114 1.88 13.92 -34.51
N THR A 115 0.75 14.41 -35.01
CA THR A 115 -0.19 13.62 -35.85
C THR A 115 0.04 13.72 -37.35
N ARG A 116 0.85 14.68 -37.83
CA ARG A 116 1.28 14.71 -39.24
C ARG A 116 2.21 13.54 -39.64
N ARG A 117 2.65 12.72 -38.68
CA ARG A 117 3.39 11.46 -38.91
C ARG A 117 2.56 10.19 -38.66
N LEU A 118 1.29 10.33 -38.30
CA LEU A 118 0.43 9.21 -37.93
C LEU A 118 -0.54 8.94 -39.09
N GLY A 119 -0.38 7.78 -39.76
CA GLY A 119 -1.31 7.34 -40.81
C GLY A 119 -2.77 7.25 -40.32
N VAL A 120 -3.71 6.87 -41.19
CA VAL A 120 -5.17 6.87 -40.92
C VAL A 120 -5.53 6.33 -39.52
N ARG A 121 -4.87 5.26 -39.08
CA ARG A 121 -5.05 4.65 -37.74
C ARG A 121 -4.72 5.61 -36.58
N GLY A 122 -3.67 6.42 -36.68
CA GLY A 122 -3.27 7.34 -35.61
C GLY A 122 -4.07 8.65 -35.60
N THR A 123 -4.63 9.07 -36.74
CA THR A 123 -5.60 10.19 -36.79
C THR A 123 -6.93 9.79 -36.17
N VAL A 124 -7.48 8.62 -36.55
CA VAL A 124 -8.68 8.04 -35.92
C VAL A 124 -8.46 7.86 -34.41
N ARG A 125 -7.26 7.43 -34.00
CA ARG A 125 -6.88 7.30 -32.58
C ARG A 125 -6.87 8.63 -31.82
N SER A 126 -6.39 9.72 -32.43
CA SER A 126 -6.38 11.04 -31.79
C SER A 126 -7.78 11.61 -31.63
N VAL A 127 -8.68 11.34 -32.58
CA VAL A 127 -10.06 11.84 -32.60
C VAL A 127 -10.95 11.04 -31.67
N PHE A 128 -10.83 9.71 -31.66
CA PHE A 128 -11.66 8.81 -30.84
C PHE A 128 -10.95 8.33 -29.57
N ASN A 129 -9.75 8.80 -29.24
CA ASN A 129 -9.07 8.53 -27.95
C ASN A 129 -9.00 7.03 -27.57
N TYR A 130 -8.71 6.15 -28.55
CA TYR A 130 -8.81 4.69 -28.44
C TYR A 130 -7.76 4.03 -27.51
N ILE A 131 -8.10 2.92 -26.85
CA ILE A 131 -7.30 2.19 -25.84
C ILE A 131 -6.06 1.51 -26.50
N GLU A 132 -4.89 1.56 -25.84
CA GLU A 132 -3.69 0.83 -26.28
C GLU A 132 -3.83 -0.70 -26.14
N PRO A 133 -3.12 -1.50 -26.95
CA PRO A 133 -3.23 -2.97 -26.92
C PRO A 133 -2.79 -3.68 -25.62
N GLU A 134 -2.29 -2.98 -24.59
CA GLU A 134 -1.63 -3.64 -23.47
C GLU A 134 -2.36 -3.45 -22.13
N SER A 135 -3.03 -4.53 -21.70
CA SER A 135 -3.18 -5.01 -20.32
C SER A 135 -4.32 -6.01 -20.30
N GLN A 136 -4.18 -7.09 -19.52
CA GLN A 136 -5.33 -7.96 -19.27
C GLN A 136 -6.43 -7.13 -18.56
N PRO A 137 -7.69 -7.24 -18.99
CA PRO A 137 -8.78 -6.51 -18.35
C PRO A 137 -8.85 -6.85 -16.86
N ARG A 138 -9.09 -5.84 -16.01
CA ARG A 138 -9.31 -6.04 -14.58
C ARG A 138 -10.54 -6.94 -14.36
N SER A 139 -10.62 -7.64 -13.23
CA SER A 139 -11.76 -8.51 -12.89
C SER A 139 -13.13 -7.81 -12.92
N THR A 140 -13.14 -6.48 -12.79
CA THR A 140 -14.33 -5.62 -12.82
C THR A 140 -14.53 -4.90 -14.17
N ALA A 141 -13.70 -5.13 -15.19
CA ALA A 141 -13.76 -4.39 -16.46
C ALA A 141 -15.11 -4.54 -17.19
N TRP A 142 -15.77 -5.69 -17.04
CA TRP A 142 -17.12 -5.91 -17.58
C TRP A 142 -18.16 -4.93 -17.02
N LEU A 143 -18.00 -4.39 -15.81
CA LEU A 143 -18.89 -3.37 -15.24
C LEU A 143 -18.70 -2.01 -15.94
N ASP A 144 -17.47 -1.65 -16.28
CA ASP A 144 -17.19 -0.44 -17.07
C ASP A 144 -17.84 -0.55 -18.45
N GLY A 145 -17.74 -1.72 -19.08
CA GLY A 145 -18.40 -2.02 -20.35
C GLY A 145 -19.93 -1.98 -20.26
N LEU A 146 -20.51 -2.55 -19.22
CA LEU A 146 -21.96 -2.53 -18.96
C LEU A 146 -22.48 -1.11 -18.77
N ARG A 147 -21.76 -0.28 -17.99
CA ARG A 147 -22.04 1.15 -17.83
C ARG A 147 -21.98 1.90 -19.16
N GLY A 148 -21.03 1.54 -20.03
CA GLY A 148 -20.91 2.09 -21.38
C GLY A 148 -22.10 1.82 -22.26
N LEU A 149 -22.58 0.57 -22.27
CA LEU A 149 -23.78 0.19 -23.01
C LEU A 149 -25.02 0.91 -22.47
N ALA A 150 -25.16 1.02 -21.15
CA ALA A 150 -26.26 1.76 -20.52
C ALA A 150 -26.29 3.24 -20.97
N ALA A 151 -25.13 3.92 -21.01
CA ALA A 151 -25.06 5.31 -21.48
C ALA A 151 -25.41 5.44 -22.97
N PHE A 152 -25.00 4.46 -23.78
CA PHE A 152 -25.36 4.42 -25.19
C PHE A 152 -26.86 4.14 -25.41
N GLU A 153 -27.45 3.31 -24.56
CA GLU A 153 -28.89 3.02 -24.54
C GLU A 153 -29.72 4.25 -24.16
N VAL A 154 -29.29 5.03 -23.15
CA VAL A 154 -29.90 6.33 -22.80
C VAL A 154 -29.81 7.33 -23.95
N PHE A 155 -28.67 7.37 -24.65
CA PHE A 155 -28.52 8.17 -25.86
C PHE A 155 -29.55 7.78 -26.93
N ILE A 156 -29.70 6.49 -27.24
CA ILE A 156 -30.70 6.00 -28.19
C ILE A 156 -32.12 6.35 -27.71
N PHE A 157 -32.38 6.16 -26.42
CA PHE A 157 -33.68 6.44 -25.81
C PHE A 157 -34.13 7.88 -26.09
N HIS A 158 -33.28 8.88 -25.83
CA HIS A 158 -33.63 10.29 -26.06
C HIS A 158 -33.65 10.71 -27.53
N TYR A 159 -32.82 10.12 -28.38
CA TYR A 159 -32.84 10.41 -29.83
C TYR A 159 -34.03 9.77 -30.54
N ASN A 160 -34.58 8.68 -29.98
CA ASN A 160 -35.80 8.06 -30.45
C ASN A 160 -37.07 8.81 -30.01
N ASP A 161 -36.95 9.76 -29.08
CA ASP A 161 -38.07 10.57 -28.61
C ASP A 161 -38.62 11.45 -29.74
N GLY A 162 -39.92 11.32 -30.00
CA GLY A 162 -40.61 11.92 -31.15
C GLY A 162 -40.68 11.04 -32.41
N TRP A 163 -39.91 9.94 -32.51
CA TRP A 163 -39.92 9.01 -33.65
C TRP A 163 -40.78 7.76 -33.41
N VAL A 164 -40.85 7.29 -32.17
CA VAL A 164 -41.66 6.14 -31.73
C VAL A 164 -42.29 6.46 -30.38
N ASP A 165 -43.56 6.10 -30.19
CA ASP A 165 -44.22 6.22 -28.89
C ASP A 165 -43.74 5.12 -27.93
N ARG A 166 -42.87 5.50 -27.00
CA ARG A 166 -42.28 4.59 -26.01
C ARG A 166 -43.22 4.32 -24.83
N THR A 167 -44.45 4.81 -24.80
CA THR A 167 -45.41 4.48 -23.73
C THR A 167 -46.31 3.30 -24.08
N LEU A 168 -46.33 2.88 -25.34
CA LEU A 168 -47.23 1.87 -25.85
C LEU A 168 -46.58 0.49 -25.96
N ALA A 169 -47.35 -0.56 -25.68
CA ALA A 169 -46.95 -1.97 -25.81
C ALA A 169 -47.31 -2.53 -27.19
N TRP A 170 -46.68 -3.64 -27.58
CA TRP A 170 -47.10 -4.38 -28.78
C TRP A 170 -48.54 -4.89 -28.62
N GLY A 171 -49.40 -4.59 -29.60
CA GLY A 171 -50.82 -4.98 -29.57
C GLY A 171 -51.73 -4.13 -28.69
N HIS A 172 -51.31 -2.91 -28.30
CA HIS A 172 -52.15 -1.98 -27.54
C HIS A 172 -53.35 -1.43 -28.35
N GLU A 173 -53.16 -1.21 -29.67
CA GLU A 173 -54.20 -0.81 -30.62
C GLU A 173 -54.13 -1.63 -31.93
N GLU A 174 -55.20 -1.65 -32.71
CA GLU A 174 -55.36 -2.51 -33.92
C GLU A 174 -54.25 -2.29 -34.96
N HIS A 175 -53.82 -1.04 -35.17
CA HIS A 175 -52.74 -0.68 -36.09
C HIS A 175 -51.34 -0.99 -35.54
N MET A 176 -51.18 -1.15 -34.21
CA MET A 176 -49.91 -1.49 -33.57
C MET A 176 -49.59 -3.00 -33.59
N SER A 177 -50.57 -3.83 -33.93
CA SER A 177 -50.40 -5.29 -34.06
C SER A 177 -49.41 -5.71 -35.16
N THR A 178 -49.17 -4.84 -36.15
CA THR A 178 -48.25 -5.08 -37.28
C THR A 178 -46.83 -4.53 -37.05
N ALA A 179 -46.61 -3.80 -35.95
CA ALA A 179 -45.35 -3.11 -35.66
C ALA A 179 -44.38 -4.00 -34.87
N TRP A 180 -43.66 -4.88 -35.57
CA TRP A 180 -42.72 -5.87 -35.01
C TRP A 180 -41.66 -5.28 -34.06
N TYR A 181 -41.32 -3.99 -34.20
CA TYR A 181 -40.33 -3.31 -33.36
C TYR A 181 -40.86 -2.99 -31.94
N TYR A 182 -42.15 -3.17 -31.64
CA TYR A 182 -42.69 -3.09 -30.28
C TYR A 182 -42.57 -4.41 -29.49
N LEU A 183 -42.11 -5.51 -30.11
CA LEU A 183 -41.95 -6.80 -29.42
C LEU A 183 -41.03 -6.66 -28.18
N PRO A 184 -41.33 -7.33 -27.05
CA PRO A 184 -40.67 -7.09 -25.77
C PRO A 184 -39.13 -7.05 -25.79
N PHE A 185 -38.47 -8.01 -26.46
CA PHE A 185 -37.01 -8.05 -26.54
C PHE A 185 -36.40 -7.01 -27.49
N ILE A 186 -37.09 -6.64 -28.56
CA ILE A 186 -36.61 -5.65 -29.54
C ILE A 186 -36.78 -4.25 -28.97
N ARG A 187 -37.90 -4.02 -28.29
CA ARG A 187 -38.21 -2.78 -27.58
C ARG A 187 -37.19 -2.42 -26.50
N THR A 188 -36.65 -3.41 -25.78
CA THR A 188 -35.58 -3.19 -24.80
C THR A 188 -34.38 -2.43 -25.38
N ILE A 189 -34.11 -2.50 -26.68
CA ILE A 189 -32.93 -1.83 -27.28
C ILE A 189 -33.09 -0.30 -27.33
N TYR A 190 -34.31 0.23 -27.42
CA TYR A 190 -34.56 1.67 -27.58
C TYR A 190 -35.48 2.29 -26.50
N ALA A 191 -36.20 1.49 -25.71
CA ALA A 191 -37.17 1.97 -24.72
C ALA A 191 -36.69 1.83 -23.25
N SER A 192 -35.53 1.22 -23.02
CA SER A 192 -35.02 0.87 -21.67
C SER A 192 -34.30 1.97 -20.91
N GLY A 193 -34.34 3.23 -21.36
CA GLY A 193 -33.57 4.33 -20.74
C GLY A 193 -33.80 4.45 -19.22
N ASP A 194 -35.02 4.16 -18.77
CA ASP A 194 -35.37 4.12 -17.35
C ASP A 194 -34.70 3.00 -16.56
N SER A 195 -34.52 1.82 -17.16
CA SER A 195 -33.76 0.70 -16.58
C SER A 195 -32.25 1.00 -16.57
N ALA A 196 -31.74 1.69 -17.59
CA ALA A 196 -30.33 2.10 -17.65
C ALA A 196 -29.94 3.06 -16.51
N VAL A 197 -30.85 3.91 -16.03
CA VAL A 197 -30.62 4.75 -14.83
C VAL A 197 -30.50 3.89 -13.57
N CYS A 198 -31.39 2.93 -13.37
CA CYS A 198 -31.29 1.96 -12.28
C CYS A 198 -29.97 1.17 -12.34
N LEU A 199 -29.50 0.85 -13.55
CA LEU A 199 -28.22 0.18 -13.79
C LEU A 199 -27.03 1.02 -13.34
N PHE A 200 -27.02 2.33 -13.60
CA PHE A 200 -25.97 3.23 -13.11
C PHE A 200 -25.90 3.21 -11.58
N PHE A 201 -27.03 3.35 -10.90
CA PHE A 201 -27.08 3.39 -9.42
C PHE A 201 -26.62 2.08 -8.78
N ALA A 202 -27.00 0.93 -9.34
CA ALA A 202 -26.51 -0.36 -8.83
C ALA A 202 -25.02 -0.58 -9.09
N ILE A 203 -24.49 -0.19 -10.26
CA ILE A 203 -23.05 -0.25 -10.54
C ILE A 203 -22.28 0.67 -9.58
N SER A 204 -22.80 1.87 -9.31
CA SER A 204 -22.21 2.80 -8.34
C SER A 204 -22.20 2.23 -6.93
N GLY A 205 -23.31 1.67 -6.45
CA GLY A 205 -23.36 0.94 -5.17
C GLY A 205 -22.33 -0.18 -5.07
N TYR A 206 -22.13 -0.94 -6.15
CA TYR A 206 -21.10 -1.98 -6.22
C TYR A 206 -19.68 -1.40 -6.13
N VAL A 207 -19.33 -0.45 -6.99
CA VAL A 207 -17.96 0.08 -7.11
C VAL A 207 -17.53 0.85 -5.86
N LEU A 208 -18.45 1.59 -5.25
CA LEU A 208 -18.19 2.36 -4.03
C LEU A 208 -17.92 1.47 -2.81
N SER A 209 -18.59 0.32 -2.72
CA SER A 209 -18.50 -0.58 -1.57
C SER A 209 -17.44 -1.67 -1.73
N TYR A 210 -17.11 -2.12 -2.94
CA TYR A 210 -16.25 -3.28 -3.19
C TYR A 210 -14.88 -3.21 -2.47
N ARG A 211 -14.15 -2.09 -2.59
CA ARG A 211 -12.85 -1.93 -1.90
C ARG A 211 -13.01 -1.89 -0.38
N MET A 212 -14.05 -1.22 0.10
CA MET A 212 -14.28 -1.03 1.54
C MET A 212 -14.67 -2.36 2.20
N LEU A 213 -15.56 -3.13 1.58
CA LEU A 213 -15.91 -4.48 2.00
C LEU A 213 -14.70 -5.43 2.00
N ARG A 214 -13.80 -5.30 1.02
CA ARG A 214 -12.55 -6.07 0.98
C ARG A 214 -11.60 -5.71 2.14
N LEU A 215 -11.40 -4.43 2.44
CA LEU A 215 -10.58 -3.98 3.58
C LEU A 215 -11.17 -4.43 4.93
N MET A 216 -12.50 -4.40 5.04
CA MET A 216 -13.24 -4.87 6.22
C MET A 216 -13.04 -6.38 6.46
N ARG A 217 -13.07 -7.19 5.39
CA ARG A 217 -12.79 -8.64 5.47
C ARG A 217 -11.35 -8.95 5.86
N GLN A 218 -10.41 -8.07 5.49
CA GLN A 218 -9.00 -8.15 5.87
C GLN A 218 -8.71 -7.61 7.28
N GLN A 219 -9.72 -7.15 8.03
CA GLN A 219 -9.58 -6.54 9.36
C GLN A 219 -8.69 -5.27 9.39
N ARG A 220 -8.54 -4.57 8.26
CA ARG A 220 -7.72 -3.34 8.13
C ARG A 220 -8.58 -2.10 8.38
N TYR A 221 -9.02 -1.91 9.62
CA TYR A 221 -10.02 -0.88 9.98
C TYR A 221 -9.51 0.55 9.83
N GLU A 222 -8.23 0.82 10.10
CA GLU A 222 -7.66 2.17 9.93
C GLU A 222 -7.64 2.60 8.47
N GLU A 223 -7.19 1.70 7.59
CA GLU A 223 -7.18 1.96 6.15
C GLU A 223 -8.58 2.03 5.56
N LEU A 224 -9.54 1.29 6.13
CA LEU A 224 -10.95 1.41 5.79
C LEU A 224 -11.46 2.82 6.11
N LEU A 225 -11.18 3.34 7.30
CA LEU A 225 -11.64 4.66 7.75
C LEU A 225 -10.98 5.80 6.95
N GLN A 226 -9.67 5.71 6.72
CA GLN A 226 -8.94 6.64 5.86
C GLN A 226 -9.47 6.57 4.42
N GLY A 227 -9.68 5.37 3.89
CA GLY A 227 -10.23 5.17 2.55
C GLY A 227 -11.64 5.73 2.40
N LEU A 228 -12.47 5.59 3.43
CA LEU A 228 -13.85 6.07 3.43
C LEU A 228 -13.95 7.59 3.53
N SER A 229 -13.26 8.21 4.50
CA SER A 229 -13.23 9.68 4.66
C SER A 229 -12.76 10.36 3.37
N SER A 230 -11.69 9.82 2.80
CA SER A 230 -11.12 10.23 1.51
C SER A 230 -12.10 10.05 0.34
N ALA A 231 -12.91 8.98 0.35
CA ALA A 231 -13.93 8.73 -0.67
C ALA A 231 -15.09 9.73 -0.59
N VAL A 232 -15.63 9.97 0.62
CA VAL A 232 -16.70 10.94 0.88
C VAL A 232 -16.28 12.33 0.41
N PHE A 233 -15.08 12.77 0.78
CA PHE A 233 -14.56 14.10 0.47
C PHE A 233 -14.44 14.35 -1.04
N ARG A 234 -13.83 13.41 -1.78
CA ARG A 234 -13.61 13.59 -3.23
C ARG A 234 -14.85 13.38 -4.09
N ARG A 235 -15.88 12.69 -3.57
CA ARG A 235 -17.03 12.24 -4.38
C ARG A 235 -17.81 13.43 -4.96
N ALA A 236 -18.06 14.47 -4.17
CA ALA A 236 -18.80 15.64 -4.62
C ALA A 236 -18.06 16.36 -5.76
N ILE A 237 -16.75 16.61 -5.56
CA ILE A 237 -15.89 17.28 -6.54
C ILE A 237 -15.89 16.52 -7.87
N ARG A 238 -15.77 15.20 -7.82
CA ARG A 238 -15.77 14.37 -9.03
C ARG A 238 -17.07 14.45 -9.82
N LEU A 239 -18.22 14.46 -9.13
CA LEU A 239 -19.54 14.43 -9.78
C LEU A 239 -19.95 15.81 -10.31
N TYR A 240 -19.77 16.86 -9.53
CA TYR A 240 -20.28 18.20 -9.85
C TYR A 240 -19.33 19.04 -10.72
N THR A 241 -18.01 18.82 -10.69
CA THR A 241 -17.07 19.63 -11.48
C THR A 241 -17.33 19.56 -12.99
N PRO A 242 -17.56 18.38 -13.60
CA PRO A 242 -17.82 18.32 -15.03
C PRO A 242 -19.14 19.01 -15.42
N VAL A 243 -20.19 18.85 -14.60
CA VAL A 243 -21.51 19.50 -14.81
C VAL A 243 -21.42 21.02 -14.68
N LEU A 244 -20.66 21.52 -13.70
CA LEU A 244 -20.40 22.94 -13.52
C LEU A 244 -19.78 23.55 -14.79
N VAL A 245 -18.73 22.93 -15.31
CA VAL A 245 -18.01 23.44 -16.49
C VAL A 245 -18.86 23.32 -17.75
N GLU A 246 -19.61 22.23 -17.89
CA GLU A 246 -20.52 22.00 -19.02
C GLU A 246 -21.67 23.00 -19.07
N THR A 247 -22.46 23.12 -17.99
CA THR A 247 -23.60 24.06 -17.95
C THR A 247 -23.15 25.50 -18.11
N PHE A 248 -21.98 25.87 -17.56
CA PHE A 248 -21.37 27.19 -17.77
C PHE A 248 -21.01 27.41 -19.24
N ALA A 249 -20.37 26.43 -19.88
CA ALA A 249 -20.03 26.51 -21.30
C ALA A 249 -21.29 26.60 -22.17
N LEU A 250 -22.33 25.85 -21.86
CA LEU A 250 -23.61 25.89 -22.58
C LEU A 250 -24.31 27.24 -22.43
N MET A 251 -24.37 27.80 -21.21
CA MET A 251 -24.91 29.15 -20.97
C MET A 251 -24.21 30.19 -21.85
N VAL A 252 -22.88 30.14 -21.87
CA VAL A 252 -22.03 31.04 -22.66
C VAL A 252 -22.26 30.87 -24.17
N LEU A 253 -22.26 29.62 -24.66
CA LEU A 253 -22.39 29.33 -26.08
C LEU A 253 -23.79 29.66 -26.61
N CYS A 254 -24.85 29.28 -25.89
CA CYS A 254 -26.22 29.58 -26.27
C CYS A 254 -26.49 31.09 -26.29
N ARG A 255 -25.93 31.86 -25.34
CA ARG A 255 -26.11 33.32 -25.30
C ARG A 255 -25.36 34.04 -26.43
N TRP A 256 -24.11 33.69 -26.70
CA TRP A 256 -23.29 34.42 -27.67
C TRP A 256 -23.49 33.99 -29.12
N PHE A 257 -23.83 32.71 -29.36
CA PHE A 257 -23.99 32.17 -30.72
C PHE A 257 -25.44 31.91 -31.12
N ASN A 258 -26.41 32.21 -30.24
CA ASN A 258 -27.83 31.99 -30.47
C ASN A 258 -28.14 30.56 -30.93
N LEU A 259 -27.45 29.58 -30.35
CA LEU A 259 -27.63 28.16 -30.67
C LEU A 259 -28.99 27.66 -30.17
N PRO A 260 -29.56 26.61 -30.81
CA PRO A 260 -30.77 25.96 -30.33
C PRO A 260 -30.63 25.54 -28.87
N LYS A 261 -31.59 25.93 -28.04
CA LYS A 261 -31.60 25.62 -26.60
C LYS A 261 -32.28 24.26 -26.38
N PRO A 262 -31.79 23.44 -25.44
CA PRO A 262 -32.42 22.14 -25.13
C PRO A 262 -33.82 22.28 -24.52
N VAL A 263 -34.01 23.33 -23.72
CA VAL A 263 -35.29 23.73 -23.13
C VAL A 263 -35.57 25.17 -23.54
N HIS A 264 -36.83 25.48 -23.86
CA HIS A 264 -37.25 26.83 -24.19
C HIS A 264 -37.21 27.72 -22.94
N TYR A 265 -36.27 28.65 -22.90
CA TYR A 265 -36.22 29.73 -21.90
C TYR A 265 -35.76 31.03 -22.55
N GLU A 266 -36.21 32.17 -22.04
CA GLU A 266 -35.77 33.48 -22.48
C GLU A 266 -34.42 33.86 -21.87
N ALA A 267 -33.50 34.39 -22.68
CA ALA A 267 -32.20 34.83 -22.17
C ALA A 267 -32.38 36.12 -21.35
N ALA A 268 -31.67 36.22 -20.23
CA ALA A 268 -31.72 37.39 -19.36
C ALA A 268 -31.20 38.65 -20.10
N PRO A 269 -31.67 39.85 -19.74
CA PRO A 269 -31.32 41.08 -20.45
C PRO A 269 -29.82 41.39 -20.44
N THR A 270 -29.08 41.02 -19.39
CA THR A 270 -27.63 41.22 -19.27
C THR A 270 -26.89 39.91 -19.01
N PHE A 271 -25.59 39.86 -19.35
CA PHE A 271 -24.75 38.68 -19.05
C PHE A 271 -24.61 38.45 -17.55
N GLY A 272 -24.52 39.52 -16.75
CA GLY A 272 -24.48 39.42 -15.29
C GLY A 272 -25.75 38.78 -14.70
N ALA A 273 -26.93 39.17 -15.20
CA ALA A 273 -28.20 38.56 -14.80
C ALA A 273 -28.30 37.09 -15.24
N GLU A 274 -27.79 36.76 -16.44
CA GLU A 274 -27.70 35.37 -16.92
C GLU A 274 -26.78 34.53 -16.02
N LEU A 275 -25.60 35.07 -15.66
CA LEU A 275 -24.63 34.42 -14.79
C LEU A 275 -25.18 34.17 -13.38
N ALA A 276 -25.84 35.17 -12.79
CA ALA A 276 -26.49 35.04 -11.48
C ALA A 276 -27.58 33.95 -11.51
N SER A 277 -28.35 33.90 -12.60
CA SER A 277 -29.41 32.93 -12.73
C SER A 277 -28.90 31.53 -13.08
N TRP A 278 -27.75 31.40 -13.76
CA TRP A 278 -27.00 30.14 -13.87
C TRP A 278 -26.48 29.67 -12.52
N PHE A 279 -25.89 30.57 -11.74
CA PHE A 279 -25.40 30.24 -10.40
C PHE A 279 -26.52 29.75 -9.48
N LYS A 280 -27.71 30.37 -9.55
CA LYS A 280 -28.91 29.91 -8.85
C LYS A 280 -29.35 28.52 -9.32
N SER A 281 -29.42 28.29 -10.63
CA SER A 281 -29.77 26.99 -11.24
C SER A 281 -28.82 25.88 -10.78
N PHE A 282 -27.51 26.12 -10.88
CA PHE A 282 -26.49 25.18 -10.40
C PHE A 282 -26.51 25.00 -8.88
N GLY A 283 -26.79 26.06 -8.12
CA GLY A 283 -26.95 25.99 -6.66
C GLY A 283 -28.10 25.07 -6.23
N HIS A 284 -29.21 25.04 -6.98
CA HIS A 284 -30.29 24.08 -6.75
C HIS A 284 -29.86 22.63 -6.98
N LEU A 285 -28.94 22.40 -7.92
CA LEU A 285 -28.35 21.09 -8.19
C LEU A 285 -27.41 20.62 -7.07
N LEU A 286 -26.72 21.55 -6.37
CA LEU A 286 -25.75 21.24 -5.31
C LEU A 286 -26.36 20.79 -3.97
N LEU A 287 -27.69 20.72 -3.82
CA LEU A 287 -28.40 20.43 -2.57
C LEU A 287 -28.95 18.97 -2.54
N PRO A 288 -28.08 17.95 -2.39
CA PRO A 288 -28.44 16.53 -2.49
C PRO A 288 -29.35 16.03 -1.37
N LEU A 289 -29.39 16.72 -0.22
CA LEU A 289 -30.16 16.32 0.96
C LEU A 289 -31.57 16.95 1.00
N ARG A 290 -31.92 17.80 0.02
CA ARG A 290 -33.12 18.66 0.12
C ARG A 290 -34.38 18.00 -0.46
N TYR A 291 -34.28 17.10 -1.44
CA TYR A 291 -35.46 16.56 -2.16
C TYR A 291 -35.30 15.11 -2.67
N PRO A 292 -35.32 14.07 -1.81
CA PRO A 292 -35.32 12.67 -2.27
C PRO A 292 -36.59 12.31 -3.08
N ASP A 293 -37.74 12.86 -2.67
CA ASP A 293 -39.06 12.48 -3.20
C ASP A 293 -39.59 13.45 -4.30
N ARG A 294 -38.81 14.47 -4.67
CA ARG A 294 -39.18 15.51 -5.66
C ARG A 294 -38.06 15.74 -6.67
N TRP A 295 -37.57 14.66 -7.26
CA TRP A 295 -36.48 14.68 -8.26
C TRP A 295 -36.87 15.44 -9.53
N ASP A 296 -38.17 15.49 -9.86
CA ASP A 296 -38.78 16.25 -10.95
C ASP A 296 -38.56 17.76 -10.82
N GLN A 297 -38.38 18.25 -9.59
CA GLN A 297 -38.11 19.66 -9.28
C GLN A 297 -36.60 20.01 -9.33
N ILE A 298 -35.73 19.00 -9.53
CA ILE A 298 -34.27 19.15 -9.59
C ILE A 298 -33.81 19.09 -11.04
N GLN A 299 -34.11 20.13 -11.81
CA GLN A 299 -33.70 20.23 -13.22
C GLN A 299 -32.87 21.49 -13.44
N ASP A 300 -31.75 21.35 -14.13
CA ASP A 300 -31.01 22.50 -14.64
C ASP A 300 -31.58 22.91 -16.01
N ARG A 301 -31.75 24.21 -16.22
CA ARG A 301 -32.37 24.73 -17.44
C ARG A 301 -31.42 24.76 -18.64
N TYR A 302 -30.12 24.65 -18.43
CA TYR A 302 -29.11 24.82 -19.48
C TYR A 302 -28.73 23.52 -20.17
N ASP A 303 -28.81 22.39 -19.47
CA ASP A 303 -28.45 21.05 -20.00
C ASP A 303 -29.67 20.24 -20.46
N GLY A 304 -30.87 20.82 -20.38
CA GLY A 304 -32.11 20.14 -20.72
C GLY A 304 -32.64 19.22 -19.62
N GLY A 305 -32.23 19.45 -18.37
CA GLY A 305 -32.70 18.71 -17.21
C GLY A 305 -32.07 17.33 -17.07
N ILE A 306 -30.97 17.00 -17.78
CA ILE A 306 -30.34 15.67 -17.76
C ILE A 306 -29.48 15.43 -16.50
N SER A 307 -28.94 16.49 -15.88
CA SER A 307 -28.11 16.37 -14.68
C SER A 307 -28.88 16.03 -13.40
N TRP A 308 -30.20 15.84 -13.45
CA TRP A 308 -31.04 15.49 -12.31
C TRP A 308 -30.58 14.22 -11.57
N THR A 309 -29.89 13.30 -12.26
CA THR A 309 -29.33 12.09 -11.66
C THR A 309 -28.10 12.33 -10.78
N ILE A 310 -27.37 13.44 -10.97
CA ILE A 310 -26.10 13.71 -10.29
C ILE A 310 -26.27 13.94 -8.77
N PRO A 311 -27.28 14.71 -8.30
CA PRO A 311 -27.54 14.86 -6.88
C PRO A 311 -28.00 13.55 -6.23
N LEU A 312 -28.80 12.75 -6.94
CA LEU A 312 -29.27 11.44 -6.48
C LEU A 312 -28.12 10.44 -6.38
N GLU A 313 -27.22 10.45 -7.36
CA GLU A 313 -25.99 9.66 -7.39
C GLU A 313 -25.09 10.01 -6.18
N TYR A 314 -25.01 11.29 -5.81
CA TYR A 314 -24.27 11.73 -4.62
C TYR A 314 -24.99 11.31 -3.32
N TYR A 315 -26.32 11.46 -3.23
CA TYR A 315 -27.13 10.99 -2.10
C TYR A 315 -26.96 9.48 -1.87
N GLY A 316 -27.13 8.66 -2.90
CA GLY A 316 -26.93 7.20 -2.83
C GLY A 316 -25.50 6.82 -2.44
N SER A 317 -24.50 7.60 -2.89
CA SER A 317 -23.09 7.41 -2.47
C SER A 317 -22.91 7.62 -0.97
N LEU A 318 -23.45 8.71 -0.42
CA LEU A 318 -23.40 8.99 1.03
C LEU A 318 -24.10 7.90 1.83
N TYR A 319 -25.25 7.42 1.32
CA TYR A 319 -25.99 6.33 1.95
C TYR A 319 -25.15 5.05 2.05
N VAL A 320 -24.48 4.63 0.96
CA VAL A 320 -23.55 3.48 0.98
C VAL A 320 -22.40 3.70 1.96
N TYR A 321 -21.79 4.89 2.00
CA TYR A 321 -20.70 5.17 2.93
C TYR A 321 -21.14 5.07 4.39
N MET A 322 -22.35 5.55 4.72
CA MET A 322 -22.94 5.42 6.04
C MET A 322 -23.23 3.97 6.40
N ILE A 323 -23.75 3.16 5.46
CA ILE A 323 -23.98 1.73 5.72
C ILE A 323 -22.66 0.97 5.88
N VAL A 324 -21.61 1.31 5.11
CA VAL A 324 -20.26 0.74 5.29
C VAL A 324 -19.74 1.02 6.71
N LEU A 325 -19.95 2.22 7.25
CA LEU A 325 -19.61 2.53 8.65
C LEU A 325 -20.42 1.70 9.63
N LEU A 326 -21.74 1.61 9.42
CA LEU A 326 -22.65 0.84 10.27
C LEU A 326 -22.21 -0.63 10.37
N VAL A 327 -21.87 -1.26 9.25
CA VAL A 327 -21.48 -2.68 9.22
C VAL A 327 -19.98 -2.92 9.39
N SER A 328 -19.18 -1.87 9.57
CA SER A 328 -17.70 -1.95 9.60
C SER A 328 -17.14 -2.87 10.68
N ARG A 329 -17.84 -3.00 11.80
CA ARG A 329 -17.47 -3.84 12.94
C ARG A 329 -18.16 -5.21 12.95
N THR A 330 -19.03 -5.49 11.97
CA THR A 330 -19.74 -6.77 11.90
C THR A 330 -18.83 -7.87 11.37
N GLY A 331 -18.30 -8.70 12.28
CA GLY A 331 -17.40 -9.80 11.95
C GLY A 331 -18.06 -10.96 11.16
N SER A 332 -19.35 -11.21 11.37
CA SER A 332 -20.09 -12.25 10.65
C SER A 332 -20.60 -11.78 9.29
N ILE A 333 -20.19 -12.47 8.22
CA ILE A 333 -20.67 -12.23 6.86
C ILE A 333 -22.18 -12.40 6.72
N VAL A 334 -22.76 -13.37 7.44
CA VAL A 334 -24.20 -13.66 7.39
C VAL A 334 -24.99 -12.51 7.99
N ILE A 335 -24.57 -12.04 9.18
CA ILE A 335 -25.23 -10.92 9.88
C ILE A 335 -25.15 -9.66 9.03
N ARG A 336 -23.97 -9.37 8.45
CA ARG A 336 -23.81 -8.20 7.56
C ARG A 336 -24.77 -8.25 6.37
N ARG A 337 -24.93 -9.42 5.73
CA ARG A 337 -25.86 -9.58 4.61
C ARG A 337 -27.32 -9.45 5.02
N CYS A 338 -27.69 -10.01 6.17
CA CYS A 338 -29.04 -9.84 6.72
C CYS A 338 -29.34 -8.37 7.00
N LEU A 339 -28.38 -7.61 7.55
CA LEU A 339 -28.52 -6.17 7.78
C LEU A 339 -28.68 -5.39 6.47
N ILE A 340 -27.82 -5.64 5.47
CA ILE A 340 -27.92 -4.98 4.16
C ILE A 340 -29.25 -5.33 3.49
N PHE A 341 -29.66 -6.60 3.51
CA PHE A 341 -30.92 -7.06 2.92
C PHE A 341 -32.14 -6.43 3.62
N GLY A 342 -32.13 -6.36 4.96
CA GLY A 342 -33.18 -5.68 5.72
C GLY A 342 -33.31 -4.21 5.36
N LEU A 343 -32.18 -3.52 5.13
CA LEU A 343 -32.17 -2.12 4.68
C LEU A 343 -32.67 -1.95 3.23
N VAL A 344 -32.40 -2.90 2.34
CA VAL A 344 -32.99 -2.92 0.98
C VAL A 344 -34.51 -3.02 1.06
N MET A 345 -35.03 -3.96 1.84
CA MET A 345 -36.48 -4.16 2.01
C MET A 345 -37.13 -2.93 2.65
N LEU A 346 -36.48 -2.31 3.63
CA LEU A 346 -36.95 -1.07 4.25
C LEU A 346 -36.99 0.09 3.26
N SER A 347 -36.01 0.18 2.35
CA SER A 347 -35.94 1.24 1.33
C SER A 347 -37.07 1.09 0.31
N PHE A 348 -37.34 -0.14 -0.17
CA PHE A 348 -38.51 -0.43 -1.01
C PHE A 348 -39.83 -0.14 -0.29
N GLY A 349 -39.94 -0.48 1.00
CA GLY A 349 -41.13 -0.20 1.79
C GLY A 349 -41.42 1.29 2.01
N LYS A 350 -40.42 2.17 1.83
CA LYS A 350 -40.55 3.63 1.89
C LYS A 350 -40.71 4.30 0.53
N ASP A 351 -40.77 3.51 -0.56
CA ASP A 351 -40.71 4.00 -1.94
C ASP A 351 -39.40 4.75 -2.30
N ASP A 352 -38.31 4.53 -1.53
CA ASP A 352 -36.96 5.04 -1.82
C ASP A 352 -36.18 4.02 -2.67
N TRP A 353 -36.54 3.96 -3.95
CA TRP A 353 -35.92 3.05 -4.92
C TRP A 353 -34.43 3.36 -5.17
N ILE A 354 -33.99 4.61 -4.94
CA ILE A 354 -32.61 5.06 -5.15
C ILE A 354 -31.71 4.40 -4.10
N ALA A 355 -32.06 4.55 -2.82
CA ALA A 355 -31.35 3.90 -1.73
C ALA A 355 -31.37 2.36 -1.89
N ALA A 356 -32.53 1.80 -2.25
CA ALA A 356 -32.67 0.37 -2.51
C ALA A 356 -31.67 -0.11 -3.58
N GLN A 357 -31.57 0.59 -4.70
CA GLN A 357 -30.73 0.20 -5.83
C GLN A 357 -29.22 0.26 -5.51
N PHE A 358 -28.77 1.31 -4.81
CA PHE A 358 -27.38 1.40 -4.34
C PHE A 358 -27.03 0.27 -3.35
N LEU A 359 -27.94 -0.04 -2.41
CA LEU A 359 -27.74 -1.12 -1.45
C LEU A 359 -27.77 -2.51 -2.11
N MET A 360 -28.61 -2.72 -3.12
CA MET A 360 -28.61 -3.93 -3.92
C MET A 360 -27.27 -4.12 -4.65
N GLY A 361 -26.68 -3.05 -5.19
CA GLY A 361 -25.32 -3.05 -5.74
C GLY A 361 -24.25 -3.43 -4.72
N MET A 362 -24.34 -2.88 -3.50
CA MET A 362 -23.46 -3.23 -2.38
C MET A 362 -23.59 -4.71 -1.95
N ALA A 363 -24.82 -5.22 -1.88
CA ALA A 363 -25.07 -6.63 -1.59
C ALA A 363 -24.44 -7.55 -2.64
N PHE A 364 -24.52 -7.17 -3.91
CA PHE A 364 -23.88 -7.91 -5.00
C PHE A 364 -22.35 -7.86 -4.94
N ALA A 365 -21.75 -6.73 -4.52
CA ALA A 365 -20.31 -6.64 -4.28
C ALA A 365 -19.84 -7.59 -3.16
N ASP A 366 -20.58 -7.64 -2.05
CA ASP A 366 -20.28 -8.56 -0.94
C ASP A 366 -20.47 -10.04 -1.33
N TYR A 367 -21.40 -10.35 -2.24
CA TYR A 367 -21.54 -11.67 -2.85
C TYR A 367 -20.33 -12.05 -3.71
N GLN A 368 -19.91 -11.16 -4.61
CA GLN A 368 -18.80 -11.44 -5.54
C GLN A 368 -17.46 -11.63 -4.82
N LEU A 369 -17.19 -10.86 -3.76
CA LEU A 369 -15.96 -10.99 -2.95
C LEU A 369 -15.83 -12.36 -2.29
N GLU A 370 -16.93 -12.88 -1.71
CA GLU A 370 -16.92 -14.22 -1.11
C GLU A 370 -16.59 -15.31 -2.14
N ARG A 371 -17.07 -15.15 -3.38
CA ARG A 371 -16.78 -16.11 -4.44
C ARG A 371 -15.32 -16.11 -4.84
N GLU A 372 -14.71 -14.93 -4.94
CA GLU A 372 -13.28 -14.79 -5.23
C GLU A 372 -12.42 -15.45 -4.14
N GLU A 373 -12.79 -15.27 -2.86
CA GLU A 373 -12.14 -15.92 -1.72
C GLU A 373 -12.25 -17.46 -1.79
N ARG A 374 -13.43 -18.00 -2.09
CA ARG A 374 -13.65 -19.46 -2.22
C ARG A 374 -12.88 -20.07 -3.40
N VAL A 375 -12.63 -19.33 -4.47
CA VAL A 375 -11.89 -19.81 -5.65
C VAL A 375 -10.37 -19.84 -5.39
N ASN A 376 -9.85 -18.91 -4.58
CA ASN A 376 -8.41 -18.74 -4.32
C ASN A 376 -7.85 -19.62 -3.18
N LEU A 377 -8.67 -20.47 -2.55
CA LEU A 377 -8.21 -21.44 -1.55
C LEU A 377 -7.32 -22.53 -2.20
N PRO A 378 -6.24 -23.00 -1.52
CA PRO A 378 -5.39 -24.09 -1.99
C PRO A 378 -6.21 -25.35 -2.34
N LYS A 379 -5.80 -26.06 -3.40
CA LYS A 379 -6.53 -27.22 -3.94
C LYS A 379 -6.67 -28.41 -2.98
N ASP A 380 -5.96 -28.41 -1.84
CA ASP A 380 -5.94 -29.52 -0.89
C ASP A 380 -7.04 -29.47 0.18
N ALA A 381 -7.88 -28.44 0.20
CA ALA A 381 -9.13 -28.47 0.98
C ALA A 381 -10.26 -29.05 0.12
N THR A 382 -10.58 -30.32 0.37
CA THR A 382 -11.74 -31.09 -0.13
C THR A 382 -12.85 -30.24 -0.77
N ARG A 383 -12.74 -29.96 -2.07
CA ARG A 383 -13.88 -29.44 -2.83
C ARG A 383 -14.89 -30.58 -2.95
N PRO A 384 -16.11 -30.49 -2.38
CA PRO A 384 -17.14 -31.46 -2.68
C PRO A 384 -17.35 -31.47 -4.20
N ALA A 385 -17.34 -32.65 -4.81
CA ALA A 385 -17.62 -32.83 -6.22
C ALA A 385 -18.89 -32.06 -6.59
N GLY A 386 -18.80 -31.21 -7.63
CA GLY A 386 -19.85 -30.25 -7.97
C GLY A 386 -21.23 -30.89 -8.05
N GLY A 387 -22.07 -30.61 -7.06
CA GLY A 387 -23.45 -31.09 -7.01
C GLY A 387 -24.28 -30.58 -8.19
N ARG A 388 -25.53 -31.08 -8.32
CA ARG A 388 -26.49 -30.72 -9.38
C ARG A 388 -26.58 -29.21 -9.63
N TRP A 389 -26.49 -28.40 -8.56
CA TRP A 389 -26.47 -26.94 -8.64
C TRP A 389 -25.33 -26.39 -9.50
N SER A 390 -24.09 -26.89 -9.36
CA SER A 390 -22.93 -26.39 -10.10
C SER A 390 -23.05 -26.50 -11.62
N ARG A 391 -23.80 -27.51 -12.11
CA ARG A 391 -24.06 -27.74 -13.54
C ARG A 391 -25.20 -26.88 -14.09
N ILE A 392 -26.25 -26.66 -13.29
CA ILE A 392 -27.44 -25.86 -13.69
C ILE A 392 -27.18 -24.36 -13.53
N ARG A 393 -26.25 -23.97 -12.65
CA ARG A 393 -25.96 -22.58 -12.28
C ARG A 393 -25.71 -21.64 -13.47
N PRO A 394 -24.89 -21.97 -14.49
CA PRO A 394 -24.70 -21.08 -15.64
C PRO A 394 -26.00 -20.86 -16.43
N ALA A 395 -26.81 -21.92 -16.60
CA ALA A 395 -28.10 -21.82 -17.28
C ALA A 395 -29.11 -20.99 -16.47
N PHE A 396 -29.11 -21.14 -15.14
CA PHE A 396 -29.94 -20.32 -14.24
C PHE A 396 -29.60 -18.83 -14.37
N PHE A 397 -28.33 -18.45 -14.28
CA PHE A 397 -27.93 -17.04 -14.37
C PHE A 397 -28.10 -16.46 -15.79
N PHE A 398 -27.95 -17.28 -16.83
CA PHE A 398 -28.28 -16.86 -18.19
C PHE A 398 -29.80 -16.63 -18.36
N GLY A 399 -30.64 -17.50 -17.79
CA GLY A 399 -32.09 -17.31 -17.72
C GLY A 399 -32.49 -16.06 -16.93
N LEU A 400 -31.80 -15.79 -15.81
CA LEU A 400 -31.98 -14.59 -14.99
C LEU A 400 -31.65 -13.31 -15.78
N PHE A 401 -30.59 -13.35 -16.60
CA PHE A 401 -30.27 -12.25 -17.52
C PHE A 401 -31.37 -12.03 -18.56
N LEU A 402 -31.84 -13.09 -19.23
CA LEU A 402 -32.93 -12.97 -20.22
C LEU A 402 -34.20 -12.41 -19.60
N PHE A 403 -34.51 -12.81 -18.38
CA PHE A 403 -35.66 -12.32 -17.62
C PHE A 403 -35.52 -10.84 -17.25
N GLY A 404 -34.36 -10.42 -16.73
CA GLY A 404 -34.09 -9.01 -16.44
C GLY A 404 -34.09 -8.12 -17.69
N PHE A 405 -33.53 -8.63 -18.80
CA PHE A 405 -33.52 -7.93 -20.09
C PHE A 405 -34.93 -7.78 -20.67
N TYR A 406 -35.77 -8.80 -20.53
CA TYR A 406 -37.18 -8.75 -20.90
C TYR A 406 -37.94 -7.68 -20.10
N LEU A 407 -37.83 -7.69 -18.77
CA LEU A 407 -38.53 -6.72 -17.90
C LEU A 407 -38.04 -5.28 -18.10
N SER A 408 -36.79 -5.07 -18.53
CA SER A 408 -36.23 -3.73 -18.78
C SER A 408 -36.95 -2.99 -19.92
N GLY A 409 -37.60 -3.71 -20.85
CA GLY A 409 -38.38 -3.13 -21.95
C GLY A 409 -39.84 -2.81 -21.59
N MET A 410 -40.24 -2.96 -20.33
CA MET A 410 -41.61 -2.73 -19.88
C MET A 410 -42.04 -1.27 -20.13
N PRO A 411 -43.20 -1.03 -20.78
CA PRO A 411 -43.75 0.32 -20.94
C PRO A 411 -44.12 0.93 -19.58
N GLY A 412 -43.68 2.17 -19.35
CA GLY A 412 -44.07 2.97 -18.18
C GLY A 412 -45.51 3.49 -18.34
N GLY A 413 -46.34 3.30 -17.30
CA GLY A 413 -47.80 3.43 -17.41
C GLY A 413 -48.48 4.50 -16.56
N TYR A 414 -47.75 5.28 -15.74
CA TYR A 414 -48.38 6.28 -14.87
C TYR A 414 -48.28 7.69 -15.45
N MET A 415 -49.40 8.21 -15.95
CA MET A 415 -49.58 9.65 -16.15
C MET A 415 -50.26 10.20 -14.88
N TYR A 416 -49.64 11.16 -14.20
CA TYR A 416 -50.33 11.98 -13.21
C TYR A 416 -51.32 12.88 -13.97
N SER A 417 -52.54 12.39 -14.22
CA SER A 417 -53.64 13.26 -14.62
C SER A 417 -54.12 13.99 -13.38
N GLU A 418 -53.84 15.28 -13.30
CA GLU A 418 -54.29 16.15 -12.21
C GLU A 418 -55.81 16.46 -12.29
N TYR A 419 -56.56 15.84 -13.22
CA TYR A 419 -57.96 16.23 -13.51
C TYR A 419 -59.05 15.21 -13.22
N GLU A 420 -58.76 13.93 -13.10
CA GLU A 420 -59.79 12.95 -12.75
C GLU A 420 -59.17 11.88 -11.85
N GLY A 421 -59.76 11.67 -10.67
CA GLY A 421 -59.27 10.77 -9.63
C GLY A 421 -59.34 9.27 -9.96
N ASP A 422 -59.09 8.88 -11.20
CA ASP A 422 -59.12 7.49 -11.69
C ASP A 422 -57.75 7.15 -12.30
N ILE A 423 -56.86 6.55 -11.50
CA ILE A 423 -55.54 6.09 -11.96
C ILE A 423 -55.74 4.83 -12.82
N ARG A 424 -56.04 5.00 -14.11
CA ARG A 424 -56.16 3.89 -15.05
C ARG A 424 -54.80 3.49 -15.59
N VAL A 425 -54.28 2.37 -15.11
CA VAL A 425 -53.10 1.70 -15.69
C VAL A 425 -53.46 1.22 -17.10
N LYS A 426 -52.73 1.71 -18.11
CA LYS A 426 -52.87 1.23 -19.50
C LYS A 426 -52.56 -0.29 -19.57
N PRO A 427 -53.32 -1.10 -20.31
CA PRO A 427 -53.00 -2.52 -20.52
C PRO A 427 -51.60 -2.70 -21.10
N ARG A 428 -50.80 -3.63 -20.53
CA ARG A 428 -49.45 -3.95 -20.99
C ARG A 428 -49.37 -5.42 -21.39
N PRO A 429 -49.92 -5.79 -22.56
CA PRO A 429 -49.81 -7.13 -23.10
C PRO A 429 -48.38 -7.66 -23.00
N PHE A 430 -48.26 -8.95 -22.66
CA PHE A 430 -47.03 -9.65 -22.30
C PHE A 430 -46.48 -9.33 -20.91
N PHE A 431 -46.63 -8.14 -20.34
CA PHE A 431 -46.07 -7.78 -19.03
C PHE A 431 -47.05 -7.88 -17.87
N ASP A 432 -48.36 -7.83 -18.13
CA ASP A 432 -49.42 -7.74 -17.10
C ASP A 432 -49.37 -8.85 -16.02
N TRP A 433 -48.81 -10.03 -16.33
CA TRP A 433 -48.66 -11.15 -15.38
C TRP A 433 -47.73 -10.84 -14.20
N PHE A 434 -46.80 -9.90 -14.34
CA PHE A 434 -45.83 -9.54 -13.31
C PHE A 434 -46.22 -8.26 -12.54
N VAL A 435 -47.03 -7.39 -13.15
CA VAL A 435 -47.27 -6.03 -12.64
C VAL A 435 -48.49 -5.91 -11.70
N GLN A 436 -49.44 -6.85 -11.74
CA GLN A 436 -50.73 -6.71 -11.05
C GLN A 436 -50.81 -7.09 -9.55
N PRO A 437 -49.85 -7.79 -8.88
CA PRO A 437 -50.04 -8.13 -7.46
C PRO A 437 -49.02 -7.54 -6.47
N ILE A 438 -48.28 -6.48 -6.79
CA ILE A 438 -47.12 -6.04 -5.97
C ILE A 438 -47.41 -4.71 -5.23
N ALA A 439 -48.34 -4.74 -4.26
CA ALA A 439 -48.47 -3.67 -3.25
C ALA A 439 -47.72 -4.11 -1.98
N TRP A 440 -46.51 -3.61 -1.74
CA TRP A 440 -45.60 -4.21 -0.75
C TRP A 440 -46.00 -3.97 0.70
N THR A 441 -46.70 -2.88 1.01
CA THR A 441 -46.91 -2.52 2.43
C THR A 441 -48.20 -1.78 2.76
N GLY A 442 -48.84 -1.05 1.84
CA GLY A 442 -50.01 -0.22 2.14
C GLY A 442 -49.75 0.93 3.14
N VAL A 443 -48.51 1.11 3.61
CA VAL A 443 -48.12 2.14 4.60
C VAL A 443 -47.76 3.47 3.92
N TYR A 444 -47.19 3.42 2.72
CA TYR A 444 -46.90 4.58 1.88
C TYR A 444 -47.63 4.43 0.54
N PRO A 445 -48.07 5.52 -0.12
CA PRO A 445 -48.68 5.42 -1.45
C PRO A 445 -47.63 4.88 -2.44
N ASP A 446 -47.94 3.79 -3.15
CA ASP A 446 -47.07 3.19 -4.18
C ASP A 446 -47.01 4.12 -5.41
N ARG A 447 -46.28 5.24 -5.30
CA ARG A 447 -46.19 6.29 -6.34
C ARG A 447 -45.28 5.86 -7.49
N GLN A 448 -44.31 4.97 -7.25
CA GLN A 448 -43.26 4.61 -8.21
C GLN A 448 -43.13 3.09 -8.44
N MET A 449 -44.24 2.34 -8.46
CA MET A 449 -44.25 0.87 -8.62
C MET A 449 -43.49 0.38 -9.88
N ASP A 450 -43.63 1.08 -11.01
CA ASP A 450 -42.91 0.74 -12.24
C ASP A 450 -41.37 0.84 -12.06
N ARG A 451 -40.87 1.81 -11.26
CA ARG A 451 -39.43 1.95 -10.97
C ARG A 451 -38.91 0.81 -10.11
N ASN A 452 -39.68 0.34 -9.13
CA ASN A 452 -39.29 -0.80 -8.29
C ASN A 452 -39.12 -2.09 -9.10
N ILE A 453 -40.01 -2.32 -10.09
CA ILE A 453 -39.90 -3.43 -11.04
C ILE A 453 -38.63 -3.29 -11.90
N LEU A 454 -38.32 -2.09 -12.38
CA LEU A 454 -37.10 -1.84 -13.16
C LEU A 454 -35.82 -2.03 -12.32
N CYS A 455 -35.80 -1.62 -11.05
CA CYS A 455 -34.71 -1.91 -10.12
C CYS A 455 -34.46 -3.42 -9.99
N PHE A 456 -35.53 -4.20 -9.84
CA PHE A 456 -35.44 -5.66 -9.81
C PHE A 456 -34.92 -6.23 -11.14
N ALA A 457 -35.45 -5.75 -12.27
CA ALA A 457 -35.02 -6.16 -13.61
C ALA A 457 -33.52 -5.89 -13.82
N THR A 458 -33.04 -4.71 -13.44
CA THR A 458 -31.62 -4.35 -13.48
C THR A 458 -30.76 -5.30 -12.65
N MET A 459 -31.19 -5.65 -11.44
CA MET A 459 -30.39 -6.53 -10.56
C MET A 459 -30.35 -7.97 -11.08
N CYS A 460 -31.43 -8.46 -11.69
CA CYS A 460 -31.42 -9.72 -12.44
C CYS A 460 -30.41 -9.67 -13.60
N SER A 461 -30.38 -8.57 -14.35
CA SER A 461 -29.43 -8.35 -15.45
C SER A 461 -27.98 -8.32 -14.97
N ILE A 462 -27.65 -7.54 -13.93
CA ILE A 462 -26.28 -7.45 -13.35
C ILE A 462 -25.84 -8.82 -12.81
N ALA A 463 -26.68 -9.50 -12.04
CA ALA A 463 -26.35 -10.81 -11.46
C ALA A 463 -26.16 -11.87 -12.55
N GLY A 464 -27.03 -11.86 -13.57
CA GLY A 464 -26.95 -12.78 -14.70
C GLY A 464 -25.67 -12.60 -15.54
N ILE A 465 -25.31 -11.35 -15.86
CA ILE A 465 -24.05 -11.01 -16.55
C ILE A 465 -22.84 -11.35 -15.65
N GLY A 466 -22.91 -10.99 -14.37
CA GLY A 466 -21.87 -11.18 -13.37
C GLY A 466 -21.48 -12.65 -13.13
N GLU A 467 -22.33 -13.59 -13.50
CA GLU A 467 -22.11 -15.03 -13.34
C GLU A 467 -21.91 -15.77 -14.67
N THR A 468 -22.10 -15.10 -15.81
CA THR A 468 -22.01 -15.72 -17.14
C THR A 468 -20.73 -15.28 -17.86
N PRO A 469 -19.70 -16.15 -17.99
CA PRO A 469 -18.41 -15.77 -18.58
C PRO A 469 -18.49 -15.28 -20.03
N VAL A 470 -19.43 -15.82 -20.82
CA VAL A 470 -19.62 -15.43 -22.23
C VAL A 470 -20.08 -13.97 -22.32
N LEU A 471 -21.04 -13.57 -21.48
CA LEU A 471 -21.55 -12.19 -21.44
C LEU A 471 -20.48 -11.21 -20.92
N LYS A 472 -19.69 -11.60 -19.91
CA LYS A 472 -18.55 -10.77 -19.47
C LYS A 472 -17.54 -10.53 -20.57
N LYS A 473 -17.14 -11.58 -21.29
CA LYS A 473 -16.19 -11.47 -22.41
C LYS A 473 -16.70 -10.53 -23.51
N LEU A 474 -18.01 -10.52 -23.77
CA LEU A 474 -18.61 -9.58 -24.72
C LEU A 474 -18.46 -8.13 -24.25
N LEU A 475 -18.68 -7.85 -22.95
CA LEU A 475 -18.53 -6.52 -22.35
C LEU A 475 -17.07 -6.08 -22.23
N GLU A 476 -16.14 -7.02 -22.17
CA GLU A 476 -14.69 -6.77 -22.15
C GLU A 476 -14.11 -6.52 -23.56
N THR A 477 -14.95 -6.56 -24.62
CA THR A 477 -14.51 -6.20 -25.97
C THR A 477 -14.16 -4.71 -26.07
N ARG A 478 -13.18 -4.39 -26.92
CA ARG A 478 -12.62 -3.04 -27.04
C ARG A 478 -13.67 -1.95 -27.39
N PRO A 479 -14.62 -2.18 -28.32
CA PRO A 479 -15.64 -1.17 -28.63
C PRO A 479 -16.52 -0.86 -27.41
N VAL A 480 -16.87 -1.89 -26.62
CA VAL A 480 -17.70 -1.74 -25.43
C VAL A 480 -16.93 -1.08 -24.29
N GLN A 481 -15.65 -1.40 -24.13
CA GLN A 481 -14.76 -0.71 -23.18
C GLN A 481 -14.54 0.76 -23.54
N TYR A 482 -14.53 1.11 -24.83
CA TYR A 482 -14.51 2.51 -25.26
C TYR A 482 -15.77 3.25 -24.79
N LEU A 483 -16.95 2.67 -25.02
CA LEU A 483 -18.21 3.22 -24.50
C LEU A 483 -18.17 3.36 -22.97
N GLY A 484 -17.61 2.38 -22.27
CA GLY A 484 -17.44 2.43 -20.82
C GLY A 484 -16.60 3.61 -20.34
N ARG A 485 -15.56 3.96 -21.09
CA ARG A 485 -14.66 5.08 -20.79
C ARG A 485 -15.32 6.44 -21.02
N ILE A 486 -16.10 6.60 -22.09
CA ILE A 486 -16.78 7.86 -22.42
C ILE A 486 -18.19 7.97 -21.82
N SER A 487 -18.66 6.94 -21.11
CA SER A 487 -20.03 6.80 -20.61
C SER A 487 -20.57 8.05 -19.91
N PHE A 488 -19.75 8.70 -19.09
CA PHE A 488 -20.16 9.90 -18.35
C PHE A 488 -20.36 11.12 -19.27
N GLY A 489 -19.43 11.37 -20.21
CA GLY A 489 -19.59 12.44 -21.19
C GLY A 489 -20.67 12.15 -22.23
N LEU A 490 -20.85 10.88 -22.62
CA LEU A 490 -21.95 10.46 -23.50
C LEU A 490 -23.31 10.69 -22.83
N TYR A 491 -23.41 10.42 -21.52
CA TYR A 491 -24.62 10.65 -20.74
C TYR A 491 -24.95 12.14 -20.57
N LEU A 492 -23.98 13.01 -20.30
CA LEU A 492 -24.29 14.42 -20.09
C LEU A 492 -24.53 15.19 -21.40
N CYS A 493 -23.74 14.90 -22.44
CA CYS A 493 -23.71 15.79 -23.60
C CYS A 493 -24.81 15.55 -24.66
N HIS A 494 -25.49 14.41 -24.63
CA HIS A 494 -26.32 13.98 -25.74
C HIS A 494 -27.60 14.83 -25.95
N ILE A 495 -28.18 15.39 -24.88
CA ILE A 495 -29.41 16.20 -24.98
C ILE A 495 -29.15 17.53 -25.68
N PHE A 496 -28.08 18.25 -25.32
CA PHE A 496 -27.77 19.51 -26.00
C PHE A 496 -27.26 19.28 -27.42
N LEU A 497 -26.52 18.19 -27.67
CA LEU A 497 -26.11 17.83 -29.02
C LEU A 497 -27.33 17.49 -29.89
N ARG A 498 -28.36 16.86 -29.34
CA ARG A 498 -29.64 16.66 -30.03
C ARG A 498 -30.25 17.99 -30.46
N ALA A 499 -30.31 18.97 -29.54
CA ALA A 499 -30.82 20.31 -29.85
C ALA A 499 -30.00 21.00 -30.96
N TRP A 500 -28.68 20.91 -30.92
CA TRP A 500 -27.82 21.50 -31.97
C TRP A 500 -27.90 20.75 -33.31
N MET A 501 -28.28 19.48 -33.30
CA MET A 501 -28.51 18.66 -34.49
C MET A 501 -29.91 18.83 -35.08
N GLN A 502 -30.75 19.73 -34.56
CA GLN A 502 -32.08 20.02 -35.10
C GLN A 502 -32.09 20.33 -36.61
N PRO A 503 -31.15 21.13 -37.17
CA PRO A 503 -31.11 21.36 -38.62
C PRO A 503 -30.84 20.08 -39.43
N TRP A 504 -30.07 19.14 -38.88
CA TRP A 504 -29.81 17.85 -39.52
C TRP A 504 -31.01 16.91 -39.42
N HIS A 505 -31.71 16.94 -38.28
CA HIS A 505 -32.98 16.24 -38.10
C HIS A 505 -33.99 16.69 -39.17
N ASP A 506 -34.17 17.99 -39.35
CA ASP A 506 -35.13 18.54 -40.31
C ASP A 506 -34.72 18.22 -41.75
N ALA A 507 -33.42 18.32 -42.07
CA ALA A 507 -32.89 17.90 -43.37
C ALA A 507 -33.14 16.40 -43.66
N SER A 508 -33.02 15.53 -42.64
CA SER A 508 -33.27 14.10 -42.80
C SER A 508 -34.73 13.79 -43.12
N LEU A 509 -35.69 14.52 -42.54
CA LEU A 509 -37.12 14.37 -42.84
C LEU A 509 -37.44 14.85 -44.26
N LEU A 510 -36.90 16.01 -44.64
CA LEU A 510 -37.05 16.58 -45.98
C LEU A 510 -36.47 15.67 -47.08
N MET A 511 -35.32 15.02 -46.85
CA MET A 511 -34.70 14.06 -47.79
C MET A 511 -35.63 12.90 -48.15
N PHE A 512 -36.54 12.51 -47.24
CA PHE A 512 -37.49 11.42 -47.47
C PHE A 512 -38.92 11.90 -47.74
N GLY A 513 -39.10 13.20 -48.03
CA GLY A 513 -40.35 13.79 -48.50
C GLY A 513 -41.39 14.06 -47.41
N TYR A 514 -40.94 14.28 -46.17
CA TYR A 514 -41.82 14.65 -45.06
C TYR A 514 -41.85 16.17 -44.87
N ASP A 515 -43.05 16.72 -44.68
CA ASP A 515 -43.27 18.14 -44.35
C ASP A 515 -43.08 18.40 -42.86
N LEU A 516 -42.44 19.52 -42.51
CA LEU A 516 -42.09 19.90 -41.15
C LEU A 516 -43.27 20.48 -40.36
N GLU A 517 -44.34 20.92 -41.04
CA GLU A 517 -45.44 21.63 -40.38
C GLU A 517 -46.55 20.72 -39.82
N THR A 518 -46.88 19.56 -40.43
CA THR A 518 -48.10 18.81 -39.97
C THR A 518 -48.18 17.26 -40.09
N SER A 519 -47.33 16.49 -40.79
CA SER A 519 -47.74 15.12 -41.22
C SER A 519 -46.85 13.90 -40.87
N TRP A 520 -45.65 14.06 -40.32
CA TRP A 520 -44.73 12.91 -40.17
C TRP A 520 -44.96 12.05 -38.91
N LYS A 521 -45.53 12.62 -37.84
CA LYS A 521 -45.76 11.93 -36.55
C LYS A 521 -46.85 10.85 -36.63
N ASP A 522 -47.89 11.07 -37.43
CA ASP A 522 -49.02 10.14 -37.59
C ASP A 522 -48.68 8.93 -38.50
N ARG A 523 -47.48 8.90 -39.10
CA ARG A 523 -47.01 7.80 -39.97
C ARG A 523 -45.89 6.97 -39.31
N ALA A 524 -45.90 6.91 -37.98
CA ALA A 524 -44.96 6.12 -37.19
C ALA A 524 -44.96 4.64 -37.65
N GLY A 525 -43.81 4.12 -38.08
CA GLY A 525 -43.63 2.72 -38.46
C GLY A 525 -43.45 2.39 -39.95
N GLY A 526 -43.51 3.38 -40.86
CA GLY A 526 -43.21 3.16 -42.27
C GLY A 526 -41.71 3.00 -42.57
N LEU A 527 -41.34 2.17 -43.55
CA LEU A 527 -39.94 1.94 -43.97
C LEU A 527 -39.20 3.25 -44.33
N ARG A 528 -39.90 4.24 -44.91
CA ARG A 528 -39.33 5.55 -45.26
C ARG A 528 -38.94 6.37 -44.03
N LEU A 529 -39.76 6.36 -42.99
CA LEU A 529 -39.48 7.05 -41.73
C LEU A 529 -38.31 6.37 -41.00
N MET A 530 -38.22 5.05 -41.07
CA MET A 530 -37.07 4.29 -40.55
C MET A 530 -35.76 4.65 -41.28
N CYS A 531 -35.79 4.82 -42.59
CA CYS A 531 -34.63 5.29 -43.35
C CYS A 531 -34.24 6.73 -42.99
N ALA A 532 -35.21 7.64 -42.82
CA ALA A 532 -34.96 9.01 -42.35
C ALA A 532 -34.31 9.02 -40.95
N TYR A 533 -34.82 8.20 -40.04
CA TYR A 533 -34.23 8.00 -38.70
C TYR A 533 -32.79 7.50 -38.77
N LEU A 534 -32.48 6.51 -39.61
CA LEU A 534 -31.12 6.00 -39.76
C LEU A 534 -30.15 7.05 -40.32
N VAL A 535 -30.60 7.88 -41.27
CA VAL A 535 -29.81 9.01 -41.82
C VAL A 535 -29.55 10.09 -40.76
N MET A 536 -30.50 10.34 -39.86
CA MET A 536 -30.32 11.22 -38.71
C MET A 536 -29.34 10.62 -37.68
N MET A 537 -29.51 9.34 -37.35
CA MET A 537 -28.80 8.67 -36.26
C MET A 537 -27.32 8.44 -36.54
N VAL A 538 -26.91 8.10 -37.77
CA VAL A 538 -25.51 7.74 -38.06
C VAL A 538 -24.56 8.93 -37.80
N PRO A 539 -24.77 10.13 -38.37
CA PRO A 539 -23.92 11.30 -38.09
C PRO A 539 -24.02 11.77 -36.64
N SER A 540 -25.23 11.76 -36.07
CA SER A 540 -25.47 12.15 -34.67
C SER A 540 -24.71 11.24 -33.69
N THR A 541 -24.66 9.94 -33.94
CA THR A 541 -23.90 8.98 -33.13
C THR A 541 -22.41 9.27 -33.21
N VAL A 542 -21.87 9.50 -34.41
CA VAL A 542 -20.43 9.81 -34.57
C VAL A 542 -20.06 11.09 -33.82
N LEU A 543 -20.88 12.14 -33.93
CA LEU A 543 -20.66 13.40 -33.21
C LEU A 543 -20.68 13.20 -31.69
N ASN A 544 -21.69 12.49 -31.17
CA ASN A 544 -21.81 12.20 -29.74
C ASN A 544 -20.59 11.41 -29.21
N LEU A 545 -20.10 10.42 -29.96
CA LEU A 545 -18.91 9.65 -29.57
C LEU A 545 -17.63 10.49 -29.57
N ILE A 546 -17.50 11.47 -30.47
CA ILE A 546 -16.37 12.40 -30.52
C ILE A 546 -16.43 13.37 -29.34
N VAL A 547 -17.59 14.01 -29.12
CA VAL A 547 -17.77 14.97 -28.02
C VAL A 547 -17.62 14.30 -26.67
N GLY A 548 -18.19 13.10 -26.47
CA GLY A 548 -17.98 12.31 -25.26
C GLY A 548 -16.50 11.93 -25.04
N GLY A 549 -15.75 11.64 -26.11
CA GLY A 549 -14.30 11.39 -26.05
C GLY A 549 -13.47 12.62 -25.68
N LEU A 550 -13.87 13.81 -26.14
CA LEU A 550 -13.26 15.09 -25.77
C LEU A 550 -13.59 15.46 -24.31
N PHE A 551 -14.85 15.29 -23.91
CA PHE A 551 -15.32 15.49 -22.55
C PHE A 551 -14.54 14.62 -21.56
N GLU A 552 -14.34 13.33 -21.87
CA GLU A 552 -13.53 12.43 -21.05
C GLU A 552 -12.11 12.95 -20.83
N ARG A 553 -11.48 13.45 -21.92
CA ARG A 553 -10.08 13.86 -21.93
C ARG A 553 -9.86 15.17 -21.19
N TYR A 554 -10.73 16.15 -21.39
CA TYR A 554 -10.53 17.52 -20.94
C TYR A 554 -11.31 17.89 -19.68
N LEU A 555 -12.35 17.14 -19.31
CA LEU A 555 -13.20 17.44 -18.15
C LEU A 555 -13.24 16.29 -17.14
N ASP A 556 -13.70 15.10 -17.54
CA ASP A 556 -13.90 13.98 -16.59
C ASP A 556 -12.58 13.54 -15.94
N LYS A 557 -11.56 13.21 -16.75
CA LYS A 557 -10.25 12.79 -16.20
C LYS A 557 -9.61 13.84 -15.28
N PRO A 558 -9.49 15.13 -15.69
CA PRO A 558 -8.97 16.17 -14.80
C PRO A 558 -9.77 16.32 -13.50
N SER A 559 -11.10 16.14 -13.51
CA SER A 559 -11.93 16.26 -12.30
C SER A 559 -11.53 15.24 -11.21
N VAL A 560 -11.10 14.04 -11.60
CA VAL A 560 -10.61 13.00 -10.67
C VAL A 560 -9.32 13.43 -9.97
N TYR A 561 -8.42 14.13 -10.68
CA TYR A 561 -7.18 14.66 -10.10
C TYR A 561 -7.43 15.91 -9.26
N ALA A 562 -8.38 16.76 -9.65
CA ALA A 562 -8.76 17.94 -8.89
C ALA A 562 -9.21 17.58 -7.47
N GLY A 563 -10.07 16.56 -7.32
CA GLY A 563 -10.51 16.10 -5.99
C GLY A 563 -9.35 15.61 -5.10
N LYS A 564 -8.40 14.86 -5.67
CA LYS A 564 -7.21 14.40 -4.92
C LYS A 564 -6.28 15.56 -4.54
N THR A 565 -6.15 16.55 -5.41
CA THR A 565 -5.30 17.72 -5.18
C THR A 565 -5.89 18.60 -4.09
N PHE A 566 -7.20 18.84 -4.15
CA PHE A 566 -7.93 19.58 -3.13
C PHE A 566 -7.89 18.87 -1.77
N GLU A 567 -8.05 17.55 -1.73
CA GLU A 567 -7.90 16.77 -0.50
C GLU A 567 -6.51 16.93 0.11
N LYS A 568 -5.44 16.79 -0.69
CA LYS A 568 -4.07 17.03 -0.23
C LYS A 568 -3.86 18.45 0.28
N TRP A 569 -4.45 19.44 -0.40
CA TRP A 569 -4.41 20.83 0.00
C TRP A 569 -5.13 21.03 1.35
N CYS A 570 -6.33 20.48 1.55
CA CYS A 570 -7.02 20.53 2.84
C CYS A 570 -6.24 19.82 3.96
N LEU A 571 -5.65 18.65 3.68
CA LEU A 571 -4.80 17.94 4.62
C LEU A 571 -3.53 18.72 4.98
N SER A 572 -3.03 19.58 4.08
CA SER A 572 -1.88 20.45 4.37
C SER A 572 -2.16 21.49 5.47
N PHE A 573 -3.42 21.86 5.72
CA PHE A 573 -3.81 22.72 6.84
C PHE A 573 -4.07 21.94 8.14
N GLY A 574 -4.29 20.62 8.05
CA GLY A 574 -4.75 19.77 9.15
C GLY A 574 -3.69 18.87 9.77
N THR A 575 -2.48 18.77 9.21
CA THR A 575 -1.42 17.93 9.80
C THR A 575 -0.11 18.67 9.93
N GLY A 576 0.10 19.24 11.12
CA GLY A 576 1.39 19.10 11.80
C GLY A 576 1.63 17.64 12.21
N ALA A 577 1.46 16.69 11.29
CA ALA A 577 1.91 15.32 11.50
C ALA A 577 3.42 15.38 11.34
N ASP A 578 4.12 15.43 12.47
CA ASP A 578 5.57 15.42 12.49
C ASP A 578 6.06 14.29 11.56
N PRO A 579 6.80 14.60 10.48
CA PRO A 579 7.29 13.59 9.54
C PRO A 579 8.25 12.58 10.20
N ILE A 580 8.66 12.86 11.44
CA ILE A 580 9.45 12.01 12.34
C ILE A 580 8.60 10.88 12.97
N ARG A 581 7.27 11.03 13.06
CA ARG A 581 6.41 10.04 13.76
C ARG A 581 6.51 8.61 13.21
N PRO A 582 6.53 8.38 11.89
CA PRO A 582 6.80 7.03 11.34
C PRO A 582 8.19 6.48 11.72
N ALA A 583 9.18 7.36 11.91
CA ALA A 583 10.53 6.96 12.34
C ALA A 583 10.52 6.52 13.81
N PHE A 584 9.85 7.26 14.70
CA PHE A 584 9.66 6.87 16.11
C PHE A 584 8.94 5.53 16.22
N VAL A 585 7.78 5.38 15.56
CA VAL A 585 7.01 4.12 15.60
C VAL A 585 7.84 2.93 15.10
N GLY A 586 8.61 3.12 14.02
CA GLY A 586 9.48 2.08 13.48
C GLY A 586 10.57 1.64 14.44
N ALA A 587 11.30 2.60 15.02
CA ALA A 587 12.39 2.31 15.94
C ALA A 587 11.89 1.71 17.26
N ILE A 588 10.82 2.27 17.82
CA ILE A 588 10.20 1.81 19.06
C ILE A 588 9.68 0.38 18.92
N ALA A 589 8.98 0.06 17.83
CA ALA A 589 8.48 -1.29 17.58
C ALA A 589 9.61 -2.33 17.50
N ILE A 590 10.77 -1.96 16.92
CA ILE A 590 11.94 -2.82 16.87
C ILE A 590 12.56 -3.02 18.24
N GLY A 591 12.72 -1.95 19.03
CA GLY A 591 13.16 -2.06 20.41
C GLY A 591 12.23 -3.00 21.19
N ASP A 592 10.93 -2.74 21.17
CA ASP A 592 9.91 -3.53 21.90
C ASP A 592 9.89 -5.00 21.48
N LEU A 593 10.20 -5.33 20.22
CA LEU A 593 10.31 -6.71 19.74
C LEU A 593 11.43 -7.49 20.44
N VAL A 594 12.60 -6.87 20.64
CA VAL A 594 13.79 -7.53 21.19
C VAL A 594 13.96 -7.32 22.70
N LYS A 595 13.24 -6.37 23.31
CA LYS A 595 13.32 -6.09 24.77
C LYS A 595 13.21 -7.32 25.64
N SER A 596 12.36 -8.28 25.29
CA SER A 596 12.16 -9.47 26.11
C SER A 596 13.34 -10.45 26.07
N THR A 597 14.31 -10.29 25.16
CA THR A 597 15.50 -11.15 25.13
C THR A 597 16.61 -10.63 26.06
N LEU A 598 16.47 -9.40 26.58
CA LEU A 598 17.49 -8.77 27.40
C LEU A 598 17.54 -9.36 28.82
N GLY A 599 18.73 -9.75 29.27
CA GLY A 599 19.02 -10.12 30.66
C GLY A 599 18.96 -11.61 30.97
N PRO A 600 19.40 -12.04 32.16
CA PRO A 600 19.56 -13.45 32.53
C PRO A 600 18.24 -14.24 32.60
N LYS A 601 17.10 -13.56 32.64
CA LYS A 601 15.75 -14.13 32.57
C LYS A 601 15.03 -13.76 31.26
N GLY A 602 15.80 -13.37 30.24
CA GLY A 602 15.29 -13.10 28.90
C GLY A 602 14.65 -14.33 28.27
N GLN A 603 13.69 -14.11 27.38
CA GLN A 603 12.96 -15.15 26.66
C GLN A 603 13.40 -15.22 25.20
N ASP A 604 13.50 -16.45 24.68
CA ASP A 604 13.83 -16.70 23.29
C ASP A 604 12.66 -16.41 22.34
N LYS A 605 12.97 -16.12 21.08
CA LYS A 605 11.98 -15.94 20.01
C LYS A 605 12.01 -17.10 19.04
N ILE A 606 10.82 -17.53 18.61
CA ILE A 606 10.64 -18.51 17.54
C ILE A 606 10.43 -17.75 16.22
N LEU A 607 11.32 -17.99 15.25
CA LEU A 607 11.29 -17.40 13.92
C LEU A 607 11.00 -18.52 12.91
N GLN A 608 10.04 -18.28 12.01
CA GLN A 608 9.70 -19.23 10.96
C GLN A 608 9.82 -18.57 9.59
N SER A 609 10.62 -19.18 8.72
CA SER A 609 10.77 -18.74 7.34
C SER A 609 9.54 -19.13 6.51
N ALA A 610 8.93 -18.15 5.84
CA ALA A 610 7.78 -18.43 4.96
C ALA A 610 8.18 -19.19 3.67
N SER A 611 9.46 -19.15 3.26
CA SER A 611 9.93 -19.80 2.03
C SER A 611 10.39 -21.24 2.23
N THR A 612 11.09 -21.52 3.34
CA THR A 612 11.64 -22.85 3.63
C THR A 612 10.82 -23.61 4.67
N GLY A 613 10.01 -22.92 5.48
CA GLY A 613 9.31 -23.50 6.62
C GLY A 613 10.21 -23.80 7.83
N GLU A 614 11.50 -23.51 7.74
CA GLU A 614 12.48 -23.73 8.80
C GLU A 614 12.16 -22.89 10.04
N ILE A 615 12.27 -23.52 11.20
CA ILE A 615 12.02 -22.94 12.52
C ILE A 615 13.34 -22.75 13.21
N MET A 616 13.56 -21.54 13.71
CA MET A 616 14.74 -21.17 14.47
C MET A 616 14.30 -20.58 15.81
N VAL A 617 14.91 -21.03 16.90
CA VAL A 617 14.71 -20.47 18.24
C VAL A 617 15.97 -19.72 18.60
N THR A 618 15.87 -18.45 19.01
CA THR A 618 17.07 -17.68 19.33
C THR A 618 16.83 -16.55 20.33
N ASN A 619 17.85 -16.25 21.12
CA ASN A 619 17.89 -15.10 22.04
C ASN A 619 18.61 -13.89 21.43
N ASP A 620 19.50 -14.11 20.46
CA ASP A 620 20.33 -13.06 19.88
C ASP A 620 19.50 -12.02 19.10
N GLY A 621 19.58 -10.77 19.54
CA GLY A 621 18.87 -9.65 18.94
C GLY A 621 19.25 -9.41 17.49
N ALA A 622 20.52 -9.57 17.12
CA ALA A 622 20.94 -9.33 15.73
C ALA A 622 20.32 -10.38 14.79
N THR A 623 20.32 -11.66 15.18
CA THR A 623 19.71 -12.74 14.42
C THR A 623 18.21 -12.52 14.25
N ILE A 624 17.49 -12.15 15.32
CA ILE A 624 16.05 -11.81 15.24
C ILE A 624 15.81 -10.69 14.23
N LEU A 625 16.57 -9.61 14.33
CA LEU A 625 16.38 -8.42 13.50
C LEU A 625 16.78 -8.65 12.03
N LYS A 626 17.76 -9.52 11.77
CA LYS A 626 18.17 -9.92 10.41
C LYS A 626 17.09 -10.79 9.73
N SER A 627 16.35 -11.59 10.49
CA SER A 627 15.34 -12.51 9.95
C SER A 627 13.96 -11.89 9.72
N VAL A 628 13.62 -10.81 10.43
CA VAL A 628 12.28 -10.18 10.32
C VAL A 628 12.20 -9.28 9.08
N ALA A 629 11.16 -9.47 8.26
CA ALA A 629 10.91 -8.63 7.09
C ALA A 629 10.34 -7.27 7.49
N LEU A 630 11.09 -6.19 7.23
CA LEU A 630 10.75 -4.83 7.65
C LEU A 630 10.66 -3.88 6.46
N ASP A 631 9.60 -3.07 6.42
CA ASP A 631 9.39 -2.02 5.41
C ASP A 631 9.74 -0.62 5.91
N ASN A 632 9.76 -0.40 7.22
CA ASN A 632 10.05 0.90 7.82
C ASN A 632 11.55 1.21 7.72
N ALA A 633 11.91 2.40 7.21
CA ALA A 633 13.30 2.81 7.02
C ALA A 633 14.04 2.97 8.36
N ALA A 634 13.39 3.54 9.38
CA ALA A 634 13.97 3.71 10.71
C ALA A 634 14.22 2.37 11.40
N ALA A 635 13.32 1.40 11.23
CA ALA A 635 13.51 0.04 11.71
C ALA A 635 14.77 -0.61 11.09
N LYS A 636 14.99 -0.43 9.79
CA LYS A 636 16.21 -0.95 9.10
C LYS A 636 17.50 -0.30 9.61
N VAL A 637 17.45 0.97 9.99
CA VAL A 637 18.60 1.65 10.62
C VAL A 637 18.97 0.92 11.92
N LEU A 638 18.02 0.64 12.80
CA LEU A 638 18.28 -0.11 14.04
C LEU A 638 18.78 -1.54 13.77
N VAL A 639 18.23 -2.23 12.77
CA VAL A 639 18.71 -3.57 12.36
C VAL A 639 20.18 -3.52 11.95
N ASN A 640 20.57 -2.52 11.14
CA ASN A 640 21.96 -2.35 10.70
C ASN A 640 22.88 -2.03 11.87
N ILE A 641 22.44 -1.24 12.85
CA ILE A 641 23.22 -0.94 14.05
C ILE A 641 23.41 -2.17 14.93
N SER A 642 22.37 -2.99 15.08
CA SER A 642 22.49 -4.28 15.78
C SER A 642 23.50 -5.20 15.08
N LYS A 643 23.52 -5.20 13.74
CA LYS A 643 24.55 -5.91 12.97
C LYS A 643 25.96 -5.33 13.17
N VAL A 644 26.14 -4.01 13.17
CA VAL A 644 27.45 -3.39 13.41
C VAL A 644 27.98 -3.75 14.81
N GLN A 645 27.09 -3.80 15.80
CA GLN A 645 27.43 -4.22 17.17
C GLN A 645 27.89 -5.68 17.22
N ASP A 646 27.18 -6.56 16.51
CA ASP A 646 27.51 -7.98 16.33
C ASP A 646 28.89 -8.15 15.66
N ASP A 647 29.16 -7.41 14.57
CA ASP A 647 30.42 -7.48 13.85
C ASP A 647 31.63 -6.95 14.68
N GLU A 648 31.44 -5.89 15.49
CA GLU A 648 32.53 -5.22 16.23
C GLU A 648 32.85 -5.84 17.60
N VAL A 649 31.84 -6.38 18.28
CA VAL A 649 31.97 -6.91 19.65
C VAL A 649 31.37 -8.30 19.80
N GLY A 650 30.33 -8.65 19.03
CA GLY A 650 29.65 -9.94 19.06
C GLY A 650 28.64 -10.14 20.19
N ASP A 651 28.45 -9.13 21.05
CA ASP A 651 27.41 -9.14 22.10
C ASP A 651 26.83 -7.73 22.26
N GLY A 652 25.75 -7.60 23.03
CA GLY A 652 25.04 -6.34 23.25
C GLY A 652 24.16 -5.93 22.07
N THR A 653 23.86 -6.86 21.16
CA THR A 653 23.01 -6.68 19.98
C THR A 653 21.60 -6.24 20.35
N THR A 654 21.04 -6.78 21.42
CA THR A 654 19.76 -6.35 22.01
C THR A 654 19.91 -5.02 22.75
N SER A 655 20.94 -4.88 23.58
CA SER A 655 21.18 -3.67 24.39
C SER A 655 21.27 -2.40 23.54
N VAL A 656 21.96 -2.46 22.40
CA VAL A 656 22.08 -1.31 21.48
C VAL A 656 20.74 -0.96 20.83
N ALA A 657 19.95 -1.95 20.40
CA ALA A 657 18.66 -1.72 19.76
C ALA A 657 17.64 -1.15 20.75
N VAL A 658 17.62 -1.68 21.98
CA VAL A 658 16.75 -1.21 23.06
C VAL A 658 17.12 0.21 23.49
N LEU A 659 18.41 0.49 23.72
CA LEU A 659 18.84 1.83 24.13
C LEU A 659 18.54 2.87 23.04
N ALA A 660 18.78 2.55 21.77
CA ALA A 660 18.45 3.44 20.65
C ALA A 660 16.94 3.73 20.58
N ALA A 661 16.11 2.70 20.77
CA ALA A 661 14.66 2.85 20.80
C ALA A 661 14.17 3.69 21.98
N GLU A 662 14.74 3.51 23.18
CA GLU A 662 14.38 4.29 24.36
C GLU A 662 14.85 5.75 24.29
N LEU A 663 16.03 6.02 23.69
CA LEU A 663 16.46 7.38 23.37
C LEU A 663 15.48 8.09 22.42
N LEU A 664 14.95 7.36 21.44
CA LEU A 664 13.96 7.88 20.50
C LEU A 664 12.57 8.06 21.12
N ARG A 665 12.18 7.17 22.05
CA ARG A 665 10.94 7.29 22.83
C ARG A 665 10.95 8.56 23.70
N GLU A 666 12.05 8.81 24.40
CA GLU A 666 12.23 10.03 25.18
C GLU A 666 12.29 11.27 24.27
N ALA A 667 12.91 11.17 23.10
CA ALA A 667 12.93 12.27 22.14
C ALA A 667 11.53 12.58 21.56
N GLU A 668 10.69 11.57 21.31
CA GLU A 668 9.30 11.77 20.87
C GLU A 668 8.51 12.64 21.85
N ILE A 669 8.69 12.42 23.16
CA ILE A 669 8.05 13.24 24.20
C ILE A 669 8.50 14.71 24.09
N LEU A 670 9.80 14.95 23.89
CA LEU A 670 10.35 16.30 23.76
C LEU A 670 9.92 17.00 22.47
N VAL A 671 9.85 16.26 21.35
CA VAL A 671 9.34 16.79 20.06
C VAL A 671 7.86 17.17 20.19
N ASN A 672 7.05 16.33 20.84
CA ASN A 672 5.65 16.63 21.13
C ASN A 672 5.47 17.88 22.01
N GLN A 673 6.43 18.16 22.90
CA GLN A 673 6.53 19.40 23.68
C GLN A 673 7.07 20.60 22.89
N LYS A 674 7.19 20.49 21.56
CA LYS A 674 7.66 21.54 20.64
C LYS A 674 9.12 21.96 20.89
N ILE A 675 9.98 21.00 21.27
CA ILE A 675 11.43 21.18 21.26
C ILE A 675 11.96 20.77 19.88
N HIS A 676 12.78 21.62 19.27
CA HIS A 676 13.32 21.36 17.94
C HIS A 676 14.28 20.14 17.97
N PRO A 677 14.18 19.18 17.03
CA PRO A 677 15.02 17.97 17.01
C PRO A 677 16.52 18.26 17.07
N GLN A 678 16.99 19.29 16.37
CA GLN A 678 18.40 19.73 16.44
C GLN A 678 18.85 20.11 17.86
N THR A 679 17.99 20.72 18.67
CA THR A 679 18.31 21.03 20.07
C THR A 679 18.39 19.76 20.92
N ILE A 680 17.56 18.75 20.62
CA ILE A 680 17.61 17.44 21.27
C ILE A 680 18.93 16.74 20.94
N ILE A 681 19.33 16.75 19.67
CA ILE A 681 20.62 16.18 19.20
C ILE A 681 21.80 16.83 19.93
N GLU A 682 21.81 18.17 20.05
CA GLU A 682 22.86 18.88 20.78
C GLU A 682 22.92 18.47 22.26
N GLY A 683 21.76 18.26 22.90
CA GLY A 683 21.70 17.72 24.26
C GLY A 683 22.20 16.28 24.35
N TYR A 684 21.80 15.41 23.44
CA TYR A 684 22.21 13.99 23.41
C TYR A 684 23.72 13.84 23.20
N ARG A 685 24.35 14.69 22.40
CA ARG A 685 25.82 14.71 22.26
C ARG A 685 26.53 15.06 23.56
N ILE A 686 26.03 16.05 24.30
CA ILE A 686 26.59 16.42 25.62
C ILE A 686 26.44 15.25 26.60
N ALA A 687 25.25 14.64 26.62
CA ALA A 687 24.95 13.49 27.48
C ALA A 687 25.84 12.28 27.15
N SER A 688 25.95 11.90 25.86
CA SER A 688 26.76 10.77 25.41
C SER A 688 28.23 10.94 25.79
N ASN A 689 28.80 12.13 25.59
CA ASN A 689 30.17 12.42 26.01
C ASN A 689 30.38 12.29 27.54
N ALA A 690 29.43 12.78 28.33
CA ALA A 690 29.48 12.66 29.80
C ALA A 690 29.38 11.19 30.25
N ALA A 691 28.48 10.42 29.65
CA ALA A 691 28.30 8.99 29.92
C ALA A 691 29.57 8.20 29.59
N LEU A 692 30.11 8.37 28.38
CA LEU A 692 31.32 7.65 27.93
C LEU A 692 32.55 8.00 28.76
N LYS A 693 32.68 9.26 29.20
CA LYS A 693 33.78 9.69 30.07
C LYS A 693 33.76 8.97 31.41
N VAL A 694 32.61 8.92 32.09
CA VAL A 694 32.50 8.23 33.38
C VAL A 694 32.63 6.71 33.22
N LEU A 695 32.16 6.14 32.10
CA LEU A 695 32.38 4.74 31.80
C LEU A 695 33.89 4.42 31.72
N GLU A 696 34.68 5.27 31.07
CA GLU A 696 36.14 5.10 31.01
C GLU A 696 36.84 5.28 32.36
N GLU A 697 36.42 6.27 33.16
CA GLU A 697 36.96 6.50 34.51
C GLU A 697 36.64 5.36 35.49
N SER A 698 35.49 4.70 35.31
CA SER A 698 35.04 3.58 36.15
C SER A 698 35.62 2.21 35.75
N ALA A 699 36.24 2.11 34.57
CA ALA A 699 36.75 0.86 34.03
C ALA A 699 38.01 0.38 34.77
N THR A 700 38.11 -0.92 35.02
CA THR A 700 39.27 -1.55 35.65
C THR A 700 40.08 -2.35 34.64
N ASP A 701 41.42 -2.29 34.73
CA ASP A 701 42.34 -3.03 33.86
C ASP A 701 43.20 -3.97 34.72
N HIS A 702 43.18 -5.26 34.42
CA HIS A 702 43.96 -6.29 35.10
C HIS A 702 44.99 -6.99 34.18
N SER A 703 45.30 -6.41 33.01
CA SER A 703 46.24 -6.98 32.03
C SER A 703 47.63 -7.32 32.58
N SER A 704 48.08 -6.61 33.61
CA SER A 704 49.38 -6.84 34.24
C SER A 704 49.45 -8.12 35.08
N ASN A 705 48.31 -8.68 35.50
CA ASN A 705 48.26 -9.90 36.30
C ASN A 705 47.49 -11.00 35.54
N PRO A 706 48.19 -11.99 34.96
CA PRO A 706 47.57 -13.05 34.16
C PRO A 706 46.50 -13.86 34.89
N GLU A 707 46.67 -14.11 36.19
CA GLU A 707 45.67 -14.87 36.97
C GLU A 707 44.39 -14.06 37.19
N ALA A 708 44.54 -12.78 37.54
CA ALA A 708 43.41 -11.88 37.71
C ALA A 708 42.69 -11.65 36.36
N PHE A 709 43.45 -11.47 35.28
CA PHE A 709 42.89 -11.30 33.94
C PHE A 709 42.12 -12.55 33.48
N ARG A 710 42.62 -13.76 33.76
CA ARG A 710 41.88 -14.99 33.47
C ARG A 710 40.57 -15.07 34.26
N ARG A 711 40.57 -14.67 35.54
CA ARG A 711 39.34 -14.63 36.35
C ARG A 711 38.32 -13.64 35.79
N ASP A 712 38.78 -12.47 35.33
CA ASP A 712 37.93 -11.48 34.67
C ASP A 712 37.31 -12.01 33.37
N LEU A 713 38.09 -12.71 32.53
CA LEU A 713 37.58 -13.34 31.30
C LEU A 713 36.49 -14.37 31.61
N ILE A 714 36.69 -15.23 32.61
CA ILE A 714 35.67 -16.19 33.04
C ILE A 714 34.42 -15.48 33.53
N ALA A 715 34.56 -14.39 34.30
CA ALA A 715 33.43 -13.61 34.80
C ALA A 715 32.63 -12.95 33.65
N ILE A 716 33.32 -12.45 32.63
CA ILE A 716 32.69 -11.89 31.42
C ILE A 716 31.92 -12.97 30.66
N ALA A 717 32.56 -14.11 30.39
CA ALA A 717 31.93 -15.23 29.70
C ALA A 717 30.68 -15.73 30.46
N ARG A 718 30.78 -15.86 31.79
CA ARG A 718 29.66 -16.26 32.65
C ARG A 718 28.49 -15.27 32.57
N THR A 719 28.78 -13.98 32.47
CA THR A 719 27.77 -12.93 32.35
C THR A 719 27.09 -12.97 30.99
N THR A 720 27.84 -13.02 29.88
CA THR A 720 27.30 -13.09 28.51
C THR A 720 26.47 -14.36 28.26
N LEU A 721 26.83 -15.50 28.86
CA LEU A 721 26.10 -16.76 28.69
C LEU A 721 24.82 -16.86 29.54
N SER A 722 24.63 -15.96 30.51
CA SER A 722 23.57 -16.09 31.52
C SER A 722 22.15 -15.93 30.99
N SER A 723 21.95 -15.27 29.84
CA SER A 723 20.63 -15.05 29.22
C SER A 723 20.23 -16.10 28.18
N LYS A 724 21.08 -17.10 27.95
CA LYS A 724 20.97 -18.01 26.79
C LYS A 724 20.72 -19.45 27.21
N VAL A 725 20.57 -20.34 26.23
CA VAL A 725 20.41 -21.79 26.43
C VAL A 725 21.53 -22.39 27.29
N LEU A 726 22.75 -21.86 27.17
CA LEU A 726 23.92 -22.29 27.93
C LEU A 726 23.93 -21.83 29.40
N SER A 727 22.90 -21.11 29.86
CA SER A 727 22.82 -20.56 31.22
C SER A 727 22.88 -21.62 32.33
N GLN A 728 22.39 -22.83 32.08
CA GLN A 728 22.38 -23.94 33.05
C GLN A 728 23.79 -24.46 33.37
N ASP A 729 24.64 -24.57 32.35
CA ASP A 729 26.02 -25.08 32.43
C ASP A 729 27.04 -23.94 32.21
N ARG A 730 26.67 -22.70 32.53
CA ARG A 730 27.44 -21.50 32.17
C ARG A 730 28.85 -21.48 32.76
N GLU A 731 29.05 -22.04 33.95
CA GLU A 731 30.36 -22.10 34.59
C GLU A 731 31.32 -22.97 33.75
N TYR A 732 30.83 -24.09 33.23
CA TYR A 732 31.61 -24.99 32.38
C TYR A 732 31.92 -24.35 31.02
N PHE A 733 30.92 -23.78 30.35
CA PHE A 733 31.11 -23.13 29.06
C PHE A 733 31.95 -21.84 29.14
N ALA A 734 31.93 -21.14 30.29
CA ALA A 734 32.77 -19.97 30.53
C ALA A 734 34.27 -20.34 30.59
N GLU A 735 34.61 -21.44 31.26
CA GLU A 735 35.98 -21.96 31.28
C GLU A 735 36.41 -22.41 29.88
N LEU A 736 35.55 -23.19 29.20
CA LEU A 736 35.79 -23.66 27.83
C LEU A 736 36.07 -22.51 26.87
N ALA A 737 35.24 -21.47 26.86
CA ALA A 737 35.40 -20.30 25.99
C ALA A 737 36.68 -19.52 26.33
N THR A 738 36.99 -19.36 27.62
CA THR A 738 38.21 -18.68 28.07
C THR A 738 39.46 -19.43 27.62
N ASP A 739 39.49 -20.75 27.81
CA ASP A 739 40.64 -21.57 27.43
C ASP A 739 40.82 -21.61 25.91
N ALA A 740 39.73 -21.64 25.13
CA ALA A 740 39.79 -21.55 23.68
C ALA A 740 40.38 -20.21 23.20
N VAL A 741 39.98 -19.09 23.80
CA VAL A 741 40.48 -17.75 23.41
C VAL A 741 41.94 -17.55 23.84
N LEU A 742 42.31 -17.97 25.05
CA LEU A 742 43.70 -17.87 25.52
C LEU A 742 44.66 -18.72 24.66
N ARG A 743 44.17 -19.84 24.12
CA ARG A 743 44.94 -20.71 23.22
C ARG A 743 45.31 -20.05 21.90
N MET A 744 44.54 -19.07 21.43
CA MET A 744 44.83 -18.32 20.20
C MET A 744 46.01 -17.35 20.33
N LYS A 745 46.58 -17.15 21.54
CA LYS A 745 47.76 -16.29 21.82
C LYS A 745 47.64 -14.87 21.22
N GLY A 746 46.46 -14.25 21.33
CA GLY A 746 46.24 -12.86 20.94
C GLY A 746 45.71 -12.64 19.52
N SER A 747 45.47 -13.70 18.73
CA SER A 747 44.65 -13.57 17.52
C SER A 747 43.21 -13.23 17.89
N THR A 748 42.62 -12.24 17.22
CA THR A 748 41.19 -11.89 17.39
C THR A 748 40.30 -12.57 16.35
N ASP A 749 40.88 -13.35 15.44
CA ASP A 749 40.10 -14.03 14.42
C ASP A 749 39.46 -15.31 14.99
N LEU A 750 38.13 -15.27 15.10
CA LEU A 750 37.32 -16.40 15.58
C LEU A 750 37.30 -17.56 14.60
N THR A 751 37.67 -17.35 13.32
CA THR A 751 37.76 -18.45 12.36
C THR A 751 38.77 -19.52 12.79
N HIS A 752 39.73 -19.20 13.65
CA HIS A 752 40.70 -20.17 14.19
C HIS A 752 40.07 -21.17 15.19
N ILE A 753 38.88 -20.88 15.71
CA ILE A 753 38.13 -21.77 16.58
C ILE A 753 37.08 -22.47 15.73
N GLN A 754 37.25 -23.77 15.53
CA GLN A 754 36.26 -24.58 14.83
C GLN A 754 35.21 -25.08 15.82
N ILE A 755 33.94 -24.83 15.54
CA ILE A 755 32.83 -25.40 16.30
C ILE A 755 32.25 -26.57 15.49
N ILE A 756 32.29 -27.78 16.04
CA ILE A 756 31.68 -28.98 15.45
C ILE A 756 30.48 -29.37 16.30
N LYS A 757 29.29 -29.33 15.70
CA LYS A 757 28.01 -29.67 16.33
C LYS A 757 27.64 -31.10 15.94
N LYS A 758 27.45 -31.98 16.93
CA LYS A 758 26.99 -33.36 16.73
C LYS A 758 25.83 -33.65 17.67
N ALA A 759 24.72 -34.11 17.10
CA ALA A 759 23.53 -34.47 17.88
C ALA A 759 23.78 -35.70 18.77
N GLY A 760 23.04 -35.75 19.89
CA GLY A 760 23.07 -36.79 20.91
C GLY A 760 23.87 -36.42 22.16
N GLY A 761 23.39 -36.83 23.33
CA GLY A 761 23.99 -36.51 24.63
C GLY A 761 23.43 -35.22 25.25
N LYS A 762 24.10 -34.74 26.30
CA LYS A 762 23.78 -33.48 26.99
C LYS A 762 24.70 -32.35 26.52
N LEU A 763 24.29 -31.10 26.77
CA LEU A 763 25.14 -29.92 26.51
C LEU A 763 26.44 -29.98 27.31
N SER A 764 26.40 -30.46 28.55
CA SER A 764 27.56 -30.72 29.41
C SER A 764 28.58 -31.70 28.84
N ASP A 765 28.21 -32.52 27.85
CA ASP A 765 29.14 -33.47 27.19
C ASP A 765 30.00 -32.79 26.10
N SER A 766 29.76 -31.50 25.85
CA SER A 766 30.58 -30.67 24.94
C SER A 766 31.97 -30.46 25.52
N TYR A 767 33.01 -30.33 24.70
CA TYR A 767 34.38 -30.14 25.19
C TYR A 767 35.28 -29.41 24.19
N LEU A 768 36.36 -28.81 24.71
CA LEU A 768 37.47 -28.28 23.92
C LEU A 768 38.52 -29.38 23.75
N ASP A 769 38.79 -29.80 22.51
CA ASP A 769 39.79 -30.84 22.27
C ASP A 769 41.21 -30.30 22.54
N PRO A 770 42.07 -31.04 23.27
CA PRO A 770 43.45 -30.59 23.56
C PRO A 770 44.31 -30.49 22.30
N GLY A 771 43.88 -31.09 21.20
CA GLY A 771 44.51 -31.06 19.90
C GLY A 771 43.67 -30.26 18.90
N PHE A 772 43.33 -30.89 17.79
CA PHE A 772 42.44 -30.35 16.75
C PHE A 772 41.66 -31.49 16.10
N ILE A 773 40.38 -31.29 15.84
CA ILE A 773 39.53 -32.28 15.17
C ILE A 773 39.11 -31.73 13.81
N LEU A 774 39.27 -32.55 12.78
CA LEU A 774 38.90 -32.27 11.40
C LEU A 774 37.76 -33.19 10.97
N ASP A 775 36.68 -32.62 10.44
CA ASP A 775 35.52 -33.37 9.90
C ASP A 775 35.82 -33.91 8.50
N LYS A 776 36.74 -34.87 8.43
CA LYS A 776 37.16 -35.63 7.24
C LYS A 776 37.53 -37.06 7.63
N LYS A 777 37.79 -37.89 6.62
CA LYS A 777 38.20 -39.30 6.76
C LYS A 777 39.50 -39.54 6.01
N PHE A 778 40.21 -40.60 6.39
CA PHE A 778 41.40 -41.06 5.66
C PHE A 778 41.00 -41.68 4.32
N GLY A 779 41.96 -41.70 3.39
CA GLY A 779 41.83 -42.42 2.13
C GLY A 779 41.67 -43.94 2.33
N THR A 780 41.18 -44.61 1.30
CA THR A 780 40.84 -46.04 1.36
C THR A 780 42.11 -46.90 1.48
N GLY A 781 42.13 -47.81 2.47
CA GLY A 781 43.25 -48.73 2.69
C GLY A 781 44.49 -48.13 3.38
N GLN A 782 44.38 -46.90 3.90
CA GLN A 782 45.46 -46.19 4.57
C GLN A 782 45.46 -46.44 6.10
N PRO A 783 46.58 -46.18 6.81
CA PRO A 783 46.63 -46.32 8.26
C PRO A 783 45.69 -45.32 8.93
N LYS A 784 44.70 -45.83 9.69
CA LYS A 784 43.75 -45.03 10.47
C LYS A 784 44.36 -44.35 11.70
N ARG A 785 45.61 -44.68 12.01
CA ARG A 785 46.39 -44.14 13.12
C ARG A 785 47.84 -43.92 12.66
N VAL A 786 48.33 -42.71 12.81
CA VAL A 786 49.68 -42.27 12.42
C VAL A 786 50.39 -41.70 13.65
N GLU A 787 51.50 -42.31 14.06
CA GLU A 787 52.32 -41.85 15.17
C GLU A 787 53.49 -40.98 14.67
N ASN A 788 53.87 -39.97 15.45
CA ASN A 788 54.90 -38.98 15.12
C ASN A 788 54.72 -38.41 13.70
N ALA A 789 53.56 -37.80 13.47
CA ALA A 789 53.16 -37.30 12.17
C ALA A 789 54.05 -36.12 11.70
N LYS A 790 54.57 -36.25 10.48
CA LYS A 790 55.17 -35.21 9.66
C LYS A 790 54.19 -34.89 8.53
N ILE A 791 53.55 -33.74 8.67
CA ILE A 791 52.37 -33.36 7.91
C ILE A 791 52.77 -32.34 6.85
N LEU A 792 52.45 -32.62 5.58
CA LEU A 792 52.51 -31.63 4.52
C LEU A 792 51.10 -31.11 4.25
N VAL A 793 50.92 -29.80 4.41
CA VAL A 793 49.67 -29.11 4.13
C VAL A 793 49.78 -28.44 2.77
N ALA A 794 48.89 -28.81 1.84
CA ALA A 794 48.99 -28.42 0.45
C ALA A 794 47.69 -27.84 -0.12
N ASN A 795 47.84 -26.97 -1.13
CA ASN A 795 46.77 -26.50 -2.01
C ASN A 795 47.20 -26.72 -3.46
N THR A 796 47.00 -27.94 -3.95
CA THR A 796 47.38 -28.33 -5.32
C THR A 796 46.33 -29.23 -5.96
N SER A 797 46.21 -29.18 -7.29
CA SER A 797 45.32 -30.11 -8.02
C SER A 797 45.90 -31.51 -8.02
N MET A 798 45.12 -32.49 -7.55
CA MET A 798 45.45 -33.91 -7.54
C MET A 798 44.41 -34.74 -8.31
N ASP A 799 43.64 -34.10 -9.19
CA ASP A 799 42.69 -34.76 -10.09
C ASP A 799 43.25 -34.81 -11.51
N THR A 800 43.40 -33.64 -12.13
CA THR A 800 44.06 -33.51 -13.43
C THR A 800 45.11 -32.41 -13.38
N ASP A 801 46.31 -32.72 -13.86
CA ASP A 801 47.38 -31.73 -14.01
C ASP A 801 47.33 -31.12 -15.42
N LYS A 802 46.17 -30.51 -15.72
CA LYS A 802 45.94 -29.82 -16.99
C LYS A 802 46.82 -28.58 -17.06
N VAL A 803 47.48 -28.40 -18.19
CA VAL A 803 48.18 -27.14 -18.50
C VAL A 803 47.12 -26.02 -18.51
N LYS A 804 47.32 -24.97 -17.71
CA LYS A 804 46.39 -23.83 -17.57
C LYS A 804 46.36 -22.91 -18.81
N ILE A 805 46.34 -23.47 -20.01
CA ILE A 805 46.11 -22.75 -21.27
C ILE A 805 44.63 -22.91 -21.59
N PHE A 806 43.84 -21.87 -21.32
CA PHE A 806 42.41 -21.85 -21.63
C PHE A 806 42.18 -22.15 -23.12
N GLY A 807 41.39 -23.19 -23.41
CA GLY A 807 41.03 -23.57 -24.77
C GLY A 807 42.01 -24.51 -25.49
N ALA A 808 43.06 -25.00 -24.83
CA ALA A 808 43.93 -26.02 -25.41
C ALA A 808 43.14 -27.33 -25.63
N ARG A 809 42.85 -27.64 -26.89
CA ARG A 809 42.23 -28.90 -27.34
C ARG A 809 43.31 -29.74 -28.00
N VAL A 810 43.59 -30.91 -27.44
CA VAL A 810 44.50 -31.87 -28.07
C VAL A 810 43.73 -32.65 -29.13
N LYS A 811 44.03 -32.40 -30.41
CA LYS A 811 43.53 -33.20 -31.53
C LYS A 811 44.53 -34.32 -31.79
N VAL A 812 44.08 -35.56 -31.72
CA VAL A 812 44.89 -36.75 -32.01
C VAL A 812 44.47 -37.38 -33.33
N GLU A 813 45.45 -37.79 -34.13
CA GLU A 813 45.26 -38.39 -35.46
C GLU A 813 44.87 -39.87 -35.40
N SER A 814 45.08 -40.55 -34.26
CA SER A 814 44.76 -41.96 -34.05
C SER A 814 44.47 -42.29 -32.58
N THR A 815 43.76 -43.41 -32.33
CA THR A 815 43.48 -43.91 -30.98
C THR A 815 44.72 -44.31 -30.21
N GLY A 816 45.79 -44.76 -30.89
CA GLY A 816 47.08 -45.06 -30.26
C GLY A 816 47.74 -43.84 -29.63
N LYS A 817 47.66 -42.68 -30.29
CA LYS A 817 48.16 -41.40 -29.74
C LYS A 817 47.35 -40.91 -28.55
N LEU A 818 46.05 -41.23 -28.50
CA LEU A 818 45.22 -40.95 -27.33
C LEU A 818 45.69 -41.77 -26.11
N ALA A 819 45.99 -43.05 -26.29
CA ALA A 819 46.51 -43.91 -25.22
C ALA A 819 47.89 -43.47 -24.71
N GLU A 820 48.78 -42.98 -25.60
CA GLU A 820 50.05 -42.37 -25.21
C GLU A 820 49.85 -41.12 -24.34
N LEU A 821 48.89 -40.26 -24.69
CA LEU A 821 48.56 -39.06 -23.91
C LEU A 821 47.98 -39.41 -22.53
N GLU A 822 47.07 -40.37 -22.45
CA GLU A 822 46.52 -40.85 -21.18
C GLU A 822 47.63 -41.39 -20.27
N LYS A 823 48.56 -42.16 -20.84
CA LYS A 823 49.73 -42.67 -20.11
C LYS A 823 50.63 -41.52 -19.63
N ALA A 824 50.88 -40.52 -20.47
CA ALA A 824 51.68 -39.35 -20.12
C ALA A 824 51.05 -38.53 -18.97
N GLU A 825 49.72 -38.36 -18.96
CA GLU A 825 49.01 -37.70 -17.85
C GLU A 825 49.17 -38.49 -16.54
N ARG A 826 49.05 -39.82 -16.58
CA ARG A 826 49.27 -40.69 -15.42
C ARG A 826 50.71 -40.65 -14.92
N GLU A 827 51.69 -40.63 -15.82
CA GLU A 827 53.12 -40.50 -15.49
C GLU A 827 53.44 -39.14 -14.88
N LYS A 828 52.88 -38.05 -15.41
CA LYS A 828 53.02 -36.70 -14.84
C LYS A 828 52.48 -36.64 -13.41
N MET A 829 51.30 -37.23 -13.19
CA MET A 829 50.71 -37.30 -11.86
C MET A 829 51.54 -38.16 -10.91
N LYS A 830 52.06 -39.30 -11.38
CA LYS A 830 53.00 -40.14 -10.61
C LYS A 830 54.26 -39.34 -10.24
N ALA A 831 54.88 -38.63 -11.19
CA ALA A 831 56.05 -37.80 -10.93
C ALA A 831 55.79 -36.71 -9.87
N LYS A 832 54.60 -36.11 -9.88
CA LYS A 832 54.18 -35.14 -8.86
C LYS A 832 54.05 -35.78 -7.47
N VAL A 833 53.45 -36.96 -7.38
CA VAL A 833 53.37 -37.72 -6.12
C VAL A 833 54.77 -38.11 -5.62
N GLU A 834 55.68 -38.51 -6.51
CA GLU A 834 57.08 -38.80 -6.14
C GLU A 834 57.81 -37.56 -5.59
N LYS A 835 57.55 -36.37 -6.14
CA LYS A 835 58.06 -35.11 -5.55
C LYS A 835 57.55 -34.89 -4.13
N ILE A 836 56.27 -35.15 -3.87
CA ILE A 836 55.69 -35.06 -2.52
C ILE A 836 56.32 -36.09 -1.57
N LYS A 837 56.52 -37.33 -2.03
CA LYS A 837 57.18 -38.39 -1.26
C LYS A 837 58.62 -38.02 -0.87
N SER A 838 59.34 -37.31 -1.73
CA SER A 838 60.72 -36.88 -1.46
C SER A 838 60.87 -36.04 -0.19
N HIS A 839 59.79 -35.43 0.30
CA HIS A 839 59.79 -34.63 1.53
C HIS A 839 59.81 -35.48 2.81
N GLY A 840 59.70 -36.82 2.71
CA GLY A 840 59.79 -37.72 3.86
C GLY A 840 58.63 -37.59 4.86
N ILE A 841 57.42 -37.39 4.33
CA ILE A 841 56.18 -37.18 5.08
C ILE A 841 55.45 -38.50 5.33
N ASN A 842 54.65 -38.57 6.39
CA ASN A 842 53.76 -39.69 6.66
C ASN A 842 52.27 -39.31 6.59
N CYS A 843 51.96 -38.01 6.54
CA CYS A 843 50.61 -37.51 6.32
C CYS A 843 50.62 -36.36 5.30
N PHE A 844 49.76 -36.47 4.29
CA PHE A 844 49.54 -35.46 3.26
C PHE A 844 48.12 -34.92 3.37
N VAL A 845 47.97 -33.63 3.66
CA VAL A 845 46.67 -32.95 3.70
C VAL A 845 46.58 -32.03 2.50
N ASN A 846 45.57 -32.23 1.66
CA ASN A 846 45.32 -31.37 0.52
C ASN A 846 43.98 -30.66 0.63
N ARG A 847 43.99 -29.37 0.26
CA ARG A 847 42.77 -28.59 0.15
C ARG A 847 41.83 -29.15 -0.93
N GLN A 848 42.41 -29.56 -2.05
CA GLN A 848 41.65 -30.08 -3.19
C GLN A 848 41.45 -31.59 -3.04
N LEU A 849 40.56 -32.13 -3.86
CA LEU A 849 40.33 -33.57 -3.97
C LEU A 849 41.60 -34.28 -4.46
N ILE A 850 41.80 -35.52 -4.01
CA ILE A 850 42.86 -36.44 -4.41
C ILE A 850 42.19 -37.58 -5.14
N TYR A 851 42.40 -37.67 -6.45
CA TYR A 851 41.74 -38.70 -7.26
C TYR A 851 42.32 -40.10 -6.97
N ASN A 852 41.57 -41.13 -7.34
CA ASN A 852 41.86 -42.53 -6.97
C ASN A 852 43.29 -42.98 -7.31
N TRP A 853 43.86 -42.50 -8.44
CA TRP A 853 45.21 -42.90 -8.85
C TRP A 853 46.31 -42.32 -7.93
N PRO A 854 46.37 -41.00 -7.69
CA PRO A 854 47.21 -40.44 -6.63
C PRO A 854 47.00 -41.03 -5.24
N GLU A 855 45.75 -41.25 -4.84
CA GLU A 855 45.39 -41.81 -3.53
C GLU A 855 46.01 -43.22 -3.36
N GLN A 856 45.91 -44.06 -4.40
CA GLN A 856 46.56 -45.36 -4.43
C GLN A 856 48.08 -45.25 -4.29
N LEU A 857 48.73 -44.30 -4.99
CA LEU A 857 50.18 -44.11 -4.90
C LEU A 857 50.66 -43.64 -3.52
N PHE A 858 49.83 -42.93 -2.76
CA PHE A 858 50.10 -42.59 -1.36
C PHE A 858 49.91 -43.79 -0.44
N SER A 859 48.84 -44.57 -0.66
CA SER A 859 48.55 -45.81 0.08
C SER A 859 49.68 -46.84 -0.06
N ASP A 860 50.15 -47.08 -1.30
CA ASP A 860 51.27 -47.98 -1.59
C ASP A 860 52.59 -47.54 -0.92
N ALA A 861 52.74 -46.24 -0.65
CA ALA A 861 53.91 -45.68 0.04
C ALA A 861 53.73 -45.56 1.56
N GLY A 862 52.58 -45.99 2.10
CA GLY A 862 52.24 -45.87 3.53
C GLY A 862 52.03 -44.43 4.00
N ILE A 863 51.75 -43.49 3.10
CA ILE A 863 51.45 -42.09 3.44
C ILE A 863 49.93 -41.94 3.57
N ALA A 864 49.47 -41.46 4.73
CA ALA A 864 48.06 -41.15 4.94
C ALA A 864 47.68 -39.87 4.19
N SER A 865 46.67 -39.91 3.34
CA SER A 865 46.16 -38.75 2.60
C SER A 865 44.81 -38.30 3.13
N ILE A 866 44.67 -37.01 3.40
CA ILE A 866 43.43 -36.35 3.77
C ILE A 866 43.11 -35.35 2.66
N GLU A 867 41.98 -35.56 1.98
CA GLU A 867 41.55 -34.72 0.87
C GLU A 867 40.44 -33.75 1.27
N HIS A 868 40.21 -32.75 0.41
CA HIS A 868 39.07 -31.84 0.50
C HIS A 868 38.93 -31.15 1.87
N ALA A 869 40.05 -30.80 2.50
CA ALA A 869 40.03 -29.88 3.62
C ALA A 869 39.71 -28.49 3.07
N ASP A 870 38.61 -27.87 3.50
CA ASP A 870 38.26 -26.53 3.06
C ASP A 870 39.35 -25.51 3.45
N PHE A 871 39.30 -24.31 2.88
CA PHE A 871 40.32 -23.28 3.09
C PHE A 871 40.59 -23.05 4.59
N ASP A 872 39.53 -22.84 5.36
CA ASP A 872 39.59 -22.66 6.82
C ASP A 872 40.19 -23.89 7.53
N GLY A 873 39.88 -25.10 7.06
CA GLY A 873 40.41 -26.34 7.64
C GLY A 873 41.93 -26.46 7.45
N VAL A 874 42.42 -26.11 6.26
CA VAL A 874 43.86 -26.13 5.92
C VAL A 874 44.61 -25.04 6.70
N GLU A 875 44.03 -23.85 6.83
CA GLU A 875 44.59 -22.74 7.61
C GLU A 875 44.67 -23.07 9.11
N ARG A 876 43.59 -23.61 9.69
CA ARG A 876 43.59 -24.11 11.08
C ARG A 876 44.65 -25.19 11.30
N LEU A 877 44.76 -26.15 10.38
CA LEU A 877 45.79 -27.21 10.47
C LEU A 877 47.20 -26.64 10.42
N ALA A 878 47.46 -25.66 9.54
CA ALA A 878 48.75 -24.95 9.50
C ALA A 878 49.05 -24.26 10.84
N LEU A 879 48.07 -23.60 11.45
CA LEU A 879 48.21 -22.94 12.77
C LEU A 879 48.40 -23.91 13.95
N VAL A 880 47.79 -25.09 13.87
CA VAL A 880 47.88 -26.13 14.91
C VAL A 880 49.22 -26.87 14.82
N THR A 881 49.57 -27.34 13.63
CA THR A 881 50.73 -28.20 13.37
C THR A 881 52.02 -27.42 13.13
N GLY A 882 51.92 -26.11 12.84
CA GLY A 882 53.04 -25.24 12.49
C GLY A 882 53.53 -25.36 11.04
N ALA A 883 52.78 -26.08 10.19
CA ALA A 883 53.06 -26.23 8.76
C ALA A 883 52.83 -24.92 7.98
N GLU A 884 53.45 -24.82 6.81
CA GLU A 884 53.11 -23.82 5.80
C GLU A 884 52.23 -24.44 4.71
N ILE A 885 51.25 -23.67 4.19
CA ILE A 885 50.39 -24.12 3.09
C ILE A 885 51.16 -24.02 1.78
N THR A 886 51.45 -25.17 1.17
CA THR A 886 52.30 -25.23 -0.04
C THR A 886 51.53 -25.57 -1.31
N SER A 887 51.94 -25.00 -2.43
CA SER A 887 51.38 -25.33 -3.76
C SER A 887 52.41 -25.96 -4.71
N THR A 888 53.70 -25.78 -4.42
CA THR A 888 54.85 -26.24 -5.20
C THR A 888 55.72 -27.16 -4.36
N PHE A 889 56.24 -28.23 -4.97
CA PHE A 889 56.95 -29.33 -4.28
C PHE A 889 58.34 -29.60 -4.88
N ASP A 890 58.89 -28.68 -5.67
CA ASP A 890 60.16 -28.89 -6.37
C ASP A 890 61.38 -28.80 -5.44
N HIS A 891 61.28 -28.01 -4.37
CA HIS A 891 62.35 -27.69 -3.43
C HIS A 891 61.95 -28.04 -1.98
N PRO A 892 62.25 -29.25 -1.50
CA PRO A 892 61.92 -29.69 -0.14
C PRO A 892 62.48 -28.75 0.95
N GLU A 893 63.65 -28.15 0.72
CA GLU A 893 64.36 -27.26 1.65
C GLU A 893 63.59 -25.98 2.00
N HIS A 894 62.64 -25.57 1.17
CA HIS A 894 61.86 -24.34 1.36
C HIS A 894 60.48 -24.58 2.00
N VAL A 895 60.13 -25.83 2.27
CA VAL A 895 58.80 -26.21 2.78
C VAL A 895 58.87 -26.51 4.27
N LYS A 896 58.15 -25.70 5.06
CA LYS A 896 57.98 -25.97 6.48
C LYS A 896 56.89 -27.03 6.72
N LEU A 897 57.31 -28.23 7.09
CA LEU A 897 56.42 -29.33 7.47
C LEU A 897 55.81 -29.10 8.86
N GLY A 898 54.57 -29.56 9.03
CA GLY A 898 53.88 -29.60 10.32
C GLY A 898 54.25 -30.84 11.12
N HIS A 899 54.09 -30.75 12.44
CA HIS A 899 54.35 -31.85 13.35
C HIS A 899 53.19 -32.06 14.34
N CYS A 900 52.88 -33.33 14.62
CA CYS A 900 51.85 -33.77 15.55
C CYS A 900 52.22 -35.15 16.12
N ASP A 901 51.99 -35.40 17.41
CA ASP A 901 52.38 -36.66 18.06
C ASP A 901 51.54 -37.85 17.58
N LEU A 902 50.23 -37.66 17.44
CA LEU A 902 49.29 -38.71 17.04
C LEU A 902 48.18 -38.15 16.16
N ILE A 903 47.92 -38.80 15.02
CA ILE A 903 46.72 -38.59 14.21
C ILE A 903 45.91 -39.89 14.22
N GLU A 904 44.64 -39.83 14.61
CA GLU A 904 43.78 -41.02 14.63
C GLU A 904 42.34 -40.69 14.22
N GLU A 905 41.66 -41.68 13.65
CA GLU A 905 40.23 -41.61 13.36
C GLU A 905 39.43 -41.91 14.63
N VAL A 906 38.66 -40.93 15.11
CA VAL A 906 37.76 -41.05 16.27
C VAL A 906 36.30 -40.98 15.84
N ILE A 907 35.43 -41.70 16.56
CA ILE A 907 33.99 -41.66 16.32
C ILE A 907 33.37 -40.70 17.34
N ILE A 908 32.69 -39.65 16.86
CA ILE A 908 31.96 -38.69 17.69
C ILE A 908 30.49 -38.71 17.27
N GLY A 909 29.65 -39.35 18.09
CA GLY A 909 28.27 -39.66 17.70
C GLY A 909 28.26 -40.79 16.68
N GLU A 910 27.79 -40.53 15.47
CA GLU A 910 27.76 -41.50 14.37
C GLU A 910 28.84 -41.24 13.31
N ASP A 911 29.50 -40.08 13.36
CA ASP A 911 30.48 -39.67 12.38
C ASP A 911 31.91 -40.04 12.80
N ALA A 912 32.69 -40.52 11.83
CA ALA A 912 34.12 -40.71 11.97
C ALA A 912 34.87 -39.44 11.52
N LEU A 913 35.67 -38.90 12.43
CA LEU A 913 36.43 -37.65 12.31
C LEU A 913 37.91 -37.92 12.58
N ILE A 914 38.79 -37.02 12.14
CA ILE A 914 40.23 -37.17 12.39
C ILE A 914 40.65 -36.26 13.54
N ARG A 915 41.25 -36.83 14.58
CA ARG A 915 41.81 -36.11 15.73
C ARG A 915 43.33 -36.04 15.63
N PHE A 916 43.86 -34.82 15.77
CA PHE A 916 45.28 -34.50 15.83
C PHE A 916 45.67 -34.17 17.27
N SER A 917 46.41 -35.04 17.95
CA SER A 917 46.82 -34.91 19.35
C SER A 917 48.31 -34.60 19.47
N GLY A 918 48.69 -33.77 20.46
CA GLY A 918 50.10 -33.41 20.70
C GLY A 918 50.64 -32.48 19.62
N VAL A 919 50.06 -31.27 19.54
CA VAL A 919 50.27 -30.32 18.44
C VAL A 919 51.33 -29.28 18.79
N ALA A 920 52.21 -28.95 17.84
CA ALA A 920 53.42 -28.15 18.11
C ALA A 920 53.17 -26.67 18.45
N ALA A 921 52.21 -26.01 17.78
CA ALA A 921 51.97 -24.58 17.91
C ALA A 921 50.66 -24.25 18.64
N GLY A 922 49.63 -25.07 18.42
CA GLY A 922 48.36 -25.03 19.16
C GLY A 922 47.60 -23.71 19.09
N ARG A 923 47.71 -22.93 18.01
CA ARG A 923 47.10 -21.58 17.87
C ARG A 923 45.67 -21.57 17.34
N ALA A 924 45.15 -22.73 16.97
CA ALA A 924 43.75 -22.97 16.61
C ALA A 924 43.25 -24.19 17.41
N CYS A 925 41.94 -24.31 17.56
CA CYS A 925 41.35 -25.37 18.37
C CYS A 925 39.96 -25.76 17.85
N THR A 926 39.49 -26.93 18.28
CA THR A 926 38.15 -27.41 17.97
C THR A 926 37.32 -27.55 19.24
N VAL A 927 36.16 -26.93 19.26
CA VAL A 927 35.11 -27.14 20.25
C VAL A 927 34.09 -28.09 19.67
N VAL A 928 33.83 -29.19 20.36
CA VAL A 928 32.77 -30.13 20.01
C VAL A 928 31.55 -29.83 20.86
N LEU A 929 30.45 -29.44 20.22
CA LEU A 929 29.15 -29.22 20.85
C LEU A 929 28.29 -30.48 20.72
N ARG A 930 27.77 -30.95 21.85
CA ARG A 930 26.83 -32.07 21.99
C ARG A 930 25.48 -31.54 22.45
N GLY A 931 24.39 -32.14 22.01
CA GLY A 931 23.06 -31.64 22.35
C GLY A 931 21.95 -32.56 21.86
N SER A 932 20.77 -32.46 22.47
CA SER A 932 19.65 -33.36 22.20
C SER A 932 18.95 -33.11 20.87
N SER A 933 18.98 -31.87 20.36
CA SER A 933 18.39 -31.49 19.07
C SER A 933 19.28 -30.51 18.30
N GLU A 934 19.08 -30.45 16.98
CA GLU A 934 19.79 -29.50 16.12
C GLU A 934 19.47 -28.05 16.47
N GLN A 935 18.21 -27.72 16.80
CA GLN A 935 17.84 -26.35 17.16
C GLN A 935 18.55 -25.90 18.45
N LEU A 936 18.72 -26.81 19.42
CA LEU A 936 19.46 -26.53 20.64
C LEU A 936 20.95 -26.31 20.35
N LEU A 937 21.53 -27.11 19.45
CA LEU A 937 22.91 -26.99 19.01
C LEU A 937 23.16 -25.69 18.25
N ASP A 938 22.24 -25.28 17.38
CA ASP A 938 22.31 -24.02 16.63
C ASP A 938 22.35 -22.82 17.57
N GLU A 939 21.51 -22.83 18.61
CA GLU A 939 21.49 -21.75 19.60
C GLU A 939 22.70 -21.82 20.55
N ALA A 940 23.16 -23.02 20.91
CA ALA A 940 24.38 -23.20 21.70
C ALA A 940 25.64 -22.70 20.95
N GLU A 941 25.74 -22.98 19.64
CA GLU A 941 26.81 -22.49 18.78
C GLU A 941 26.84 -20.95 18.76
N ARG A 942 25.69 -20.30 18.57
CA ARG A 942 25.58 -18.83 18.61
C ARG A 942 25.91 -18.27 19.99
N SER A 943 25.35 -18.88 21.03
CA SER A 943 25.61 -18.47 22.41
C SER A 943 27.09 -18.50 22.73
N LEU A 944 27.79 -19.54 22.27
CA LEU A 944 29.23 -19.69 22.44
C LEU A 944 29.99 -18.71 21.56
N HIS A 945 29.57 -18.48 20.32
CA HIS A 945 30.18 -17.50 19.41
C HIS A 945 30.20 -16.10 20.05
N ASP A 946 29.10 -15.66 20.64
CA ASP A 946 29.02 -14.34 21.28
C ASP A 946 29.97 -14.23 22.48
N ALA A 947 30.10 -15.31 23.27
CA ALA A 947 31.07 -15.36 24.35
C ALA A 947 32.51 -15.29 23.82
N LEU A 948 32.84 -16.08 22.79
CA LEU A 948 34.16 -16.07 22.15
C LEU A 948 34.49 -14.70 21.56
N ALA A 949 33.52 -14.03 20.93
CA ALA A 949 33.66 -12.71 20.35
C ALA A 949 34.02 -11.66 21.42
N VAL A 950 33.24 -11.57 22.50
CA VAL A 950 33.50 -10.62 23.59
C VAL A 950 34.87 -10.87 24.24
N LEU A 951 35.20 -12.13 24.49
CA LEU A 951 36.48 -12.51 25.08
C LEU A 951 37.66 -12.14 24.17
N SER A 952 37.57 -12.44 22.86
CA SER A 952 38.61 -12.11 21.89
C SER A 952 38.88 -10.60 21.83
N GLN A 953 37.82 -9.78 21.88
CA GLN A 953 37.93 -8.33 21.90
C GLN A 953 38.47 -7.81 23.24
N THR A 954 38.16 -8.48 24.35
CA THR A 954 38.66 -8.14 25.67
C THR A 954 40.15 -8.46 25.82
N VAL A 955 40.65 -9.51 25.16
CA VAL A 955 42.11 -9.76 25.06
C VAL A 955 42.84 -8.60 24.37
N LYS A 956 42.21 -7.98 23.36
CA LYS A 956 42.77 -6.80 22.67
C LYS A 956 42.61 -5.52 23.50
N THR A 957 41.51 -5.37 24.22
CA THR A 957 41.20 -4.21 25.08
C THR A 957 40.90 -4.69 26.50
N PRO A 958 41.92 -4.82 27.38
CA PRO A 958 41.81 -5.52 28.67
C PRO A 958 41.11 -4.72 29.79
N LYS A 959 40.21 -3.81 29.41
CA LYS A 959 39.40 -3.01 30.35
C LYS A 959 38.04 -3.68 30.58
N THR A 960 37.63 -3.74 31.84
CA THR A 960 36.36 -4.34 32.29
C THR A 960 35.51 -3.32 33.05
N THR A 961 34.20 -3.54 33.06
CA THR A 961 33.23 -2.73 33.80
C THR A 961 32.22 -3.62 34.53
N LEU A 962 31.56 -3.08 35.54
CA LEU A 962 30.53 -3.80 36.29
C LEU A 962 29.21 -3.82 35.52
N GLY A 963 28.59 -5.00 35.42
CA GLY A 963 27.34 -5.19 34.70
C GLY A 963 26.08 -5.05 35.55
N GLY A 964 25.01 -5.75 35.19
CA GLY A 964 23.78 -5.82 36.00
C GLY A 964 23.07 -4.47 36.17
N GLY A 965 23.19 -3.56 35.20
CA GLY A 965 22.61 -2.20 35.28
C GLY A 965 23.47 -1.18 36.04
N CYS A 966 24.62 -1.60 36.59
CA CYS A 966 25.51 -0.73 37.35
C CYS A 966 26.16 0.34 36.46
N ALA A 967 26.77 -0.07 35.34
CA ALA A 967 27.39 0.84 34.37
C ALA A 967 26.38 1.87 33.84
N GLU A 968 25.18 1.44 33.48
CA GLU A 968 24.10 2.30 32.98
C GLU A 968 23.63 3.31 34.02
N MET A 969 23.52 2.88 35.30
CA MET A 969 23.12 3.77 36.39
C MET A 969 24.22 4.79 36.73
N LEU A 970 25.50 4.39 36.66
CA LEU A 970 26.63 5.30 36.81
C LEU A 970 26.66 6.36 35.71
N MET A 971 26.48 5.94 34.45
CA MET A 971 26.35 6.85 33.32
C MET A 971 25.14 7.78 33.50
N SER A 972 24.00 7.25 33.95
CA SER A 972 22.80 8.05 34.23
C SER A 972 23.06 9.14 35.28
N LYS A 973 23.78 8.82 36.37
CA LYS A 973 24.21 9.79 37.40
C LYS A 973 25.07 10.91 36.81
N ALA A 974 26.04 10.54 35.98
CA ALA A 974 26.94 11.50 35.34
C ALA A 974 26.20 12.44 34.39
N VAL A 975 25.24 11.91 33.63
CA VAL A 975 24.41 12.67 32.71
C VAL A 975 23.44 13.60 33.47
N ASP A 976 22.77 13.13 34.53
CA ASP A 976 21.93 13.98 35.40
C ASP A 976 22.77 15.14 36.01
N GLN A 977 24.02 14.90 36.41
CA GLN A 977 24.93 15.95 36.88
C GLN A 977 25.37 16.91 35.78
N ALA A 978 25.60 16.40 34.57
CA ALA A 978 25.93 17.23 33.41
C ALA A 978 24.75 18.15 33.03
N ALA A 979 23.51 17.66 33.14
CA ALA A 979 22.30 18.42 32.85
C ALA A 979 22.17 19.67 33.74
N GLN A 980 22.56 19.59 35.02
CA GLN A 980 22.57 20.73 35.95
C GLN A 980 23.48 21.88 35.50
N ASN A 981 24.52 21.57 34.73
CA ASN A 981 25.48 22.55 34.21
C ASN A 981 25.09 23.11 32.83
N VAL A 982 24.04 22.57 32.20
CA VAL A 982 23.56 23.00 30.88
C VAL A 982 22.36 23.93 31.03
N ALA A 983 22.38 25.07 30.33
CA ALA A 983 21.26 26.02 30.38
C ALA A 983 20.23 25.78 29.26
N GLY A 984 18.96 26.08 29.57
CA GLY A 984 17.86 26.13 28.60
C GLY A 984 17.30 24.77 28.18
N LYS A 985 16.66 24.72 27.01
CA LYS A 985 15.96 23.52 26.50
C LYS A 985 16.86 22.30 26.29
N LYS A 986 18.18 22.51 26.15
CA LYS A 986 19.18 21.44 26.02
C LYS A 986 19.27 20.59 27.28
N ALA A 987 19.10 21.18 28.46
CA ALA A 987 19.12 20.46 29.73
C ALA A 987 18.06 19.35 29.77
N LEU A 988 16.86 19.62 29.26
CA LEU A 988 15.77 18.65 29.18
C LEU A 988 16.12 17.44 28.31
N ALA A 989 16.88 17.66 27.23
CA ALA A 989 17.36 16.58 26.37
C ALA A 989 18.51 15.79 27.01
N VAL A 990 19.37 16.45 27.79
CA VAL A 990 20.40 15.75 28.58
C VAL A 990 19.74 14.86 29.64
N ASP A 991 18.76 15.39 30.39
CA ASP A 991 17.98 14.65 31.38
C ASP A 991 17.24 13.44 30.77
N SER A 992 16.69 13.59 29.57
CA SER A 992 15.96 12.51 28.91
C SER A 992 16.90 11.37 28.45
N PHE A 993 18.15 11.68 28.11
CA PHE A 993 19.19 10.66 27.87
C PHE A 993 19.47 9.83 29.13
N ALA A 994 19.56 10.47 30.30
CA ALA A 994 19.72 9.77 31.57
C ALA A 994 18.51 8.91 31.95
N LYS A 995 17.30 9.28 31.53
CA LYS A 995 16.09 8.45 31.66
C LYS A 995 16.15 7.22 30.76
N ALA A 996 16.54 7.39 29.49
CA ALA A 996 16.71 6.29 28.55
C ALA A 996 17.76 5.26 29.05
N LEU A 997 18.88 5.71 29.62
CA LEU A 997 19.88 4.81 30.23
C LEU A 997 19.29 3.98 31.38
N ARG A 998 18.39 4.56 32.19
CA ARG A 998 17.72 3.86 33.30
C ARG A 998 16.71 2.82 32.82
N GLN A 999 16.23 2.91 31.58
CA GLN A 999 15.32 1.90 31.04
C GLN A 999 15.99 0.54 30.86
N LEU A 1000 17.31 0.48 30.65
CA LEU A 1000 18.03 -0.80 30.56
C LEU A 1000 17.90 -1.64 31.85
N PRO A 1001 18.25 -1.13 33.05
CA PRO A 1001 17.99 -1.86 34.30
C PRO A 1001 16.50 -2.06 34.59
N THR A 1002 15.61 -1.17 34.14
CA THR A 1002 14.15 -1.38 34.25
C THR A 1002 13.71 -2.63 33.48
N ILE A 1003 14.12 -2.74 32.21
CA ILE A 1003 13.76 -3.87 31.34
C ILE A 1003 14.39 -5.17 31.85
N LEU A 1004 15.62 -5.12 32.40
CA LEU A 1004 16.25 -6.26 33.05
C LEU A 1004 15.41 -6.79 34.23
N ALA A 1005 14.85 -5.90 35.06
CA ALA A 1005 13.97 -6.27 36.17
C ALA A 1005 12.59 -6.74 35.70
N ASP A 1006 12.01 -6.11 34.67
CA ASP A 1006 10.73 -6.52 34.08
C ASP A 1006 10.79 -7.93 33.52
N ASN A 1007 11.85 -8.28 32.79
CA ASN A 1007 12.04 -9.62 32.23
C ASN A 1007 12.24 -10.68 33.33
N ALA A 1008 12.74 -10.29 34.50
CA ALA A 1008 12.81 -11.15 35.68
C ALA A 1008 11.45 -11.31 36.41
N GLY A 1009 10.41 -10.58 36.00
CA GLY A 1009 9.08 -10.59 36.63
C GLY A 1009 9.02 -9.87 37.98
N LEU A 1010 9.96 -8.95 38.22
CA LEU A 1010 10.09 -8.19 39.46
C LEU A 1010 9.46 -6.79 39.32
N ASP A 1011 9.21 -6.10 40.44
CA ASP A 1011 8.80 -4.69 40.41
C ASP A 1011 9.98 -3.81 40.03
N SER A 1012 10.09 -3.52 38.73
CA SER A 1012 11.17 -2.72 38.16
C SER A 1012 11.18 -1.28 38.66
N ALA A 1013 10.02 -0.70 38.97
CA ALA A 1013 9.92 0.68 39.44
C ALA A 1013 10.58 0.84 40.82
N ASP A 1014 10.28 -0.07 41.75
CA ASP A 1014 10.90 -0.06 43.08
C ASP A 1014 12.40 -0.41 43.04
N LEU A 1015 12.78 -1.48 42.33
CA LEU A 1015 14.17 -1.94 42.26
C LEU A 1015 15.10 -0.88 41.65
N VAL A 1016 14.71 -0.28 40.52
CA VAL A 1016 15.52 0.74 39.86
C VAL A 1016 15.58 2.03 40.68
N ALA A 1017 14.50 2.40 41.39
CA ALA A 1017 14.51 3.53 42.31
C ALA A 1017 15.48 3.30 43.49
N ARG A 1018 15.47 2.11 44.09
CA ARG A 1018 16.42 1.73 45.14
C ARG A 1018 17.86 1.69 44.59
N LEU A 1019 18.08 1.18 43.38
CA LEU A 1019 19.40 1.12 42.75
C LEU A 1019 19.94 2.53 42.50
N ARG A 1020 19.09 3.42 41.96
CA ARG A 1020 19.42 4.83 41.76
C ARG A 1020 19.85 5.47 43.07
N LYS A 1021 19.09 5.26 44.16
CA LYS A 1021 19.44 5.78 45.49
C LYS A 1021 20.83 5.30 45.93
N ALA A 1022 21.13 4.00 45.78
CA ALA A 1022 22.41 3.43 46.17
C ALA A 1022 23.59 4.05 45.41
N VAL A 1023 23.51 4.06 44.07
CA VAL A 1023 24.57 4.61 43.21
C VAL A 1023 24.74 6.13 43.41
N TYR A 1024 23.65 6.85 43.63
CA TYR A 1024 23.69 8.30 43.86
C TYR A 1024 24.29 8.65 45.22
N SER A 1025 24.06 7.80 46.23
CA SER A 1025 24.66 7.93 47.57
C SER A 1025 26.15 7.59 47.65
N GLY A 1026 26.75 7.10 46.55
CA GLY A 1026 28.20 6.86 46.45
C GLY A 1026 28.58 5.38 46.32
N MET A 1027 27.63 4.44 46.40
CA MET A 1027 27.89 3.02 46.18
C MET A 1027 27.94 2.70 44.67
N SER A 1028 29.07 3.00 44.04
CA SER A 1028 29.26 2.87 42.59
C SER A 1028 29.38 1.44 42.08
N SER A 1029 29.41 0.43 42.96
CA SER A 1029 29.47 -1.00 42.61
C SER A 1029 28.11 -1.70 42.67
N SER A 1030 27.06 -1.00 43.13
CA SER A 1030 25.72 -1.59 43.25
C SER A 1030 25.07 -1.82 41.88
N GLY A 1031 24.47 -3.00 41.70
CA GLY A 1031 23.67 -3.39 40.54
C GLY A 1031 22.47 -4.25 40.93
N LEU A 1032 21.75 -4.77 39.94
CA LEU A 1032 20.59 -5.65 40.16
C LEU A 1032 21.03 -7.10 40.26
N ASP A 1033 20.73 -7.74 41.39
CA ASP A 1033 20.75 -9.19 41.51
C ASP A 1033 19.35 -9.75 41.20
N LEU A 1034 19.24 -10.33 40.00
CA LEU A 1034 17.99 -10.89 39.46
C LEU A 1034 17.87 -12.40 39.74
N MET A 1035 18.86 -13.01 40.38
CA MET A 1035 18.86 -14.44 40.69
C MET A 1035 18.29 -14.73 42.09
N LEU A 1036 18.30 -13.73 42.97
CA LEU A 1036 17.68 -13.82 44.30
C LEU A 1036 16.15 -13.89 44.20
N PRO A 1037 15.49 -14.77 44.98
CA PRO A 1037 14.03 -14.77 45.10
C PRO A 1037 13.51 -13.40 45.56
N GLY A 1038 12.73 -12.73 44.72
CA GLY A 1038 12.19 -11.38 44.98
C GLY A 1038 13.07 -10.21 44.52
N GLY A 1039 14.28 -10.47 44.02
CA GLY A 1039 15.19 -9.45 43.48
C GLY A 1039 15.85 -8.56 44.54
N GLY A 1040 17.10 -8.18 44.31
CA GLY A 1040 17.87 -7.38 45.25
C GLY A 1040 18.84 -6.42 44.58
N ILE A 1041 19.43 -5.54 45.40
CA ILE A 1041 20.58 -4.73 45.02
C ILE A 1041 21.78 -5.30 45.75
N ALA A 1042 22.82 -5.64 45.01
CA ALA A 1042 24.03 -6.24 45.52
C ALA A 1042 25.26 -5.60 44.88
N ASP A 1043 26.44 -5.86 45.43
CA ASP A 1043 27.71 -5.45 44.84
C ASP A 1043 28.05 -6.36 43.65
N MET A 1044 28.11 -5.79 42.45
CA MET A 1044 28.40 -6.52 41.21
C MET A 1044 29.84 -7.02 41.15
N ARG A 1045 30.77 -6.38 41.87
CA ARG A 1045 32.17 -6.81 41.95
C ARG A 1045 32.29 -8.07 42.79
N GLU A 1046 31.60 -8.12 43.93
CA GLU A 1046 31.57 -9.31 44.80
C GLU A 1046 30.85 -10.49 44.13
N LEU A 1047 29.75 -10.21 43.44
CA LEU A 1047 29.03 -11.24 42.67
C LEU A 1047 29.79 -11.70 41.42
N GLY A 1048 30.81 -10.96 40.97
CA GLY A 1048 31.56 -11.26 39.76
C GLY A 1048 30.74 -11.09 38.49
N VAL A 1049 29.88 -10.06 38.44
CA VAL A 1049 29.11 -9.68 37.24
C VAL A 1049 29.88 -8.59 36.52
N VAL A 1050 30.70 -9.02 35.57
CA VAL A 1050 31.66 -8.19 34.84
C VAL A 1050 31.32 -8.24 33.36
N GLU A 1051 31.41 -7.10 32.68
CA GLU A 1051 31.23 -6.97 31.24
C GLU A 1051 32.45 -6.27 30.63
N SER A 1052 32.65 -6.44 29.32
CA SER A 1052 33.73 -5.75 28.60
C SER A 1052 33.48 -4.23 28.54
N TYR A 1053 34.52 -3.42 28.76
CA TYR A 1053 34.41 -1.97 28.57
C TYR A 1053 34.08 -1.61 27.11
N LYS A 1054 34.71 -2.32 26.14
CA LYS A 1054 34.47 -2.09 24.70
C LYS A 1054 33.00 -2.32 24.36
N LEU A 1055 32.37 -3.33 24.96
CA LEU A 1055 30.95 -3.65 24.79
C LEU A 1055 30.06 -2.46 25.18
N LYS A 1056 30.14 -1.99 26.44
CA LYS A 1056 29.30 -0.87 26.91
C LYS A 1056 29.56 0.43 26.17
N ARG A 1057 30.83 0.71 25.86
CA ARG A 1057 31.20 1.88 25.06
C ARG A 1057 30.55 1.84 23.68
N ALA A 1058 30.60 0.68 23.00
CA ALA A 1058 30.00 0.50 21.68
C ALA A 1058 28.48 0.64 21.74
N VAL A 1059 27.81 0.04 22.73
CA VAL A 1059 26.35 0.17 22.93
C VAL A 1059 25.91 1.64 23.04
N VAL A 1060 26.57 2.43 23.89
CA VAL A 1060 26.21 3.85 24.09
C VAL A 1060 26.52 4.70 22.86
N SER A 1061 27.69 4.50 22.24
CA SER A 1061 28.09 5.25 21.03
C SER A 1061 27.14 4.97 19.88
N SER A 1062 26.94 3.69 19.55
CA SER A 1062 26.12 3.24 18.42
C SER A 1062 24.64 3.62 18.61
N ALA A 1063 24.10 3.50 19.83
CA ALA A 1063 22.73 3.91 20.12
C ALA A 1063 22.54 5.44 20.02
N SER A 1064 23.51 6.23 20.48
CA SER A 1064 23.49 7.69 20.36
C SER A 1064 23.55 8.13 18.90
N GLU A 1065 24.41 7.50 18.08
CA GLU A 1065 24.51 7.77 16.65
C GLU A 1065 23.21 7.41 15.90
N ALA A 1066 22.59 6.29 16.27
CA ALA A 1066 21.29 5.86 15.75
C ALA A 1066 20.19 6.90 15.99
N ALA A 1067 20.08 7.35 17.24
CA ALA A 1067 19.08 8.32 17.64
C ALA A 1067 19.32 9.65 16.92
N GLU A 1068 20.57 10.10 16.82
CA GLU A 1068 20.92 11.31 16.10
C GLU A 1068 20.59 11.22 14.60
N LEU A 1069 20.90 10.11 13.94
CA LEU A 1069 20.58 9.91 12.53
C LEU A 1069 19.08 10.03 12.28
N LEU A 1070 18.26 9.39 13.12
CA LEU A 1070 16.80 9.37 12.96
C LEU A 1070 16.14 10.70 13.36
N LEU A 1071 16.67 11.41 14.35
CA LEU A 1071 16.16 12.74 14.73
C LEU A 1071 16.41 13.81 13.67
N ARG A 1072 17.40 13.61 12.78
CA ARG A 1072 17.65 14.49 11.63
C ARG A 1072 16.70 14.25 10.45
N VAL A 1073 15.96 13.15 10.44
CA VAL A 1073 15.07 12.81 9.33
C VAL A 1073 13.82 13.69 9.40
N ASP A 1074 13.72 14.64 8.48
CA ASP A 1074 12.57 15.53 8.32
C ASP A 1074 11.56 15.01 7.30
N ASN A 1075 11.91 14.04 6.45
CA ASN A 1075 10.98 13.46 5.48
C ASN A 1075 11.41 12.06 5.02
N ILE A 1076 10.44 11.18 4.77
CA ILE A 1076 10.67 9.82 4.23
C ILE A 1076 9.97 9.69 2.89
N ILE A 1077 10.75 9.76 1.80
CA ILE A 1077 10.23 9.65 0.42
C ILE A 1077 10.40 8.22 -0.07
N ARG A 1078 9.28 7.51 -0.29
CA ARG A 1078 9.27 6.14 -0.83
C ARG A 1078 9.00 6.16 -2.34
N ALA A 1079 9.93 5.62 -3.13
CA ALA A 1079 9.72 5.40 -4.56
C ALA A 1079 8.62 4.33 -4.81
N ALA A 1080 7.95 4.41 -5.95
CA ALA A 1080 7.01 3.37 -6.36
C ALA A 1080 7.75 2.02 -6.45
N PRO A 1081 7.23 0.94 -5.83
CA PRO A 1081 7.87 -0.37 -5.91
C PRO A 1081 7.96 -0.81 -7.36
N ARG A 1082 9.08 -1.44 -7.75
CA ARG A 1082 9.24 -1.99 -9.10
C ARG A 1082 8.06 -2.92 -9.41
N GLN A 1083 7.37 -2.67 -10.52
CA GLN A 1083 6.34 -3.58 -10.99
C GLN A 1083 7.02 -4.92 -11.28
N ARG A 1084 6.61 -5.99 -10.59
CA ARG A 1084 7.01 -7.34 -10.96
C ARG A 1084 6.40 -7.62 -12.33
N GLU A 1085 7.20 -7.52 -13.38
CA GLU A 1085 6.88 -8.19 -14.63
C GLU A 1085 6.70 -9.68 -14.28
N ARG A 1086 5.48 -10.19 -14.46
CA ARG A 1086 5.25 -11.62 -14.40
C ARG A 1086 5.95 -12.21 -15.62
N MET A 1087 7.16 -12.71 -15.44
CA MET A 1087 7.80 -13.62 -16.37
C MET A 1087 6.96 -14.89 -16.52
#